data_AF-A0AAD2U6B6-F1
#
_entry.id   AF-A0AAD2U6B6-F1
#
_cell.length_a   1.000
_cell.length_b   1.000
_cell.length_c   1.000
_cell.angle_alpha   90.00
_cell.angle_beta   90.00
_cell.angle_gamma   90.00
#
_symmetry.space_group_name_H-M   'P 1'
#
loop_
_entity.id
_entity.type
_entity.pdbx_description
1 polymer ?
#
loop_
_entity_poly.entity_id
_entity_poly.type
_entity_poly.pdbx_seq_one_letter_code
_entity_poly.pdbx_strand_id
1 'polypeptide(L)'
;MNKKILWPFALTTIALMLNGCGGGSSTINENPSNGSGGASSSGSCSVTNSDCLQFFLDYPIAGLNFTCSSTGSQSFITKASGNIVIGSCKVGDTATFYLQGAKNPRKVELGSVKLDSVSKIQMTVPPRLKVIDMAIGLTGQTPTSLSPSDPTIRVAMALVKVFQSIGLERGDNVVGDLQPTQFTEDKKNTLNVVLQNITATEWKNGAYVNLLKPWLDVSQISDEQAFDLITQLANLSLVGLYQSDYITLAKPNLVAENFYGCNLTNLKDCSKNSANTQHVFGNLFLLSDRQGYTFGYGLQWKGTSTTSSQLAIGAVLEVLTKAKPTQMIANAQTTWLDPIKTEIRSTQPFRLKTSNNTNEDLVIYQGKLLNDSLIAGHDSSYLALTNTETPNPQHYALWKQSVGTQNYNGSMDIYKVSPASFLLKDIFKTSKNVATGQTYIFPLYATLRFQFNTAGIAPIDLGIVVDEYGDIRTDIKPNATATDMSGQCGVVSDNTMIDNNGVQQYRIGTTGGTESSTNDKSFTVRMILAEPQLGNLNGIVVGLNSNVIQAIKETGSQSLTVSGAKINVANLLQGQASGANLTTYDNKTVNWLNPYAFYQQVYNNIENVSPAPTEAEKALGQRMAGTVTLRTADCYQIKTK
;
A
#
# COMPACT_ATOMS: atom_id res chain seq x y z
N MET A 1 4.86 33.35 -33.80
CA MET A 1 3.66 33.46 -32.94
C MET A 1 3.53 32.18 -32.13
N ASN A 2 3.88 32.25 -30.84
CA ASN A 2 3.77 31.15 -29.88
C ASN A 2 2.31 30.84 -29.59
N LYS A 3 1.81 29.68 -30.03
CA LYS A 3 0.58 29.10 -29.46
C LYS A 3 0.98 28.17 -28.33
N LYS A 4 0.90 28.68 -27.09
CA LYS A 4 0.82 27.83 -25.89
C LYS A 4 -0.48 27.04 -25.99
N ILE A 5 -0.39 25.79 -26.43
CA ILE A 5 -1.48 24.83 -26.32
C ILE A 5 -1.45 24.34 -24.87
N LEU A 6 -2.41 24.80 -24.07
CA LEU A 6 -2.73 24.20 -22.77
C LEU A 6 -3.34 22.82 -23.06
N TRP A 7 -2.66 21.75 -22.63
CA TRP A 7 -3.11 20.37 -22.83
C TRP A 7 -3.99 19.92 -21.64
N PRO A 8 -5.32 19.75 -21.79
CA PRO A 8 -6.23 19.29 -20.73
C PRO A 8 -6.15 17.77 -20.44
N PHE A 9 -5.03 17.10 -20.71
CA PHE A 9 -5.00 15.66 -21.01
C PHE A 9 -4.51 14.72 -19.89
N ALA A 10 -4.27 15.19 -18.67
CA ALA A 10 -3.61 14.37 -17.65
C ALA A 10 -4.55 13.64 -16.66
N LEU A 11 -5.80 14.08 -16.49
CA LEU A 11 -6.74 13.48 -15.53
C LEU A 11 -7.22 12.07 -15.94
N THR A 12 -7.25 11.77 -17.23
CA THR A 12 -7.73 10.47 -17.75
C THR A 12 -6.72 9.34 -17.62
N THR A 13 -5.41 9.65 -17.57
CA THR A 13 -4.34 8.64 -17.43
C THR A 13 -4.31 8.02 -16.03
N ILE A 14 -4.53 8.84 -15.00
CA ILE A 14 -4.67 8.38 -13.60
C ILE A 14 -5.88 7.43 -13.46
N ALA A 15 -6.96 7.70 -14.19
CA ALA A 15 -8.18 6.89 -14.10
C ALA A 15 -8.01 5.46 -14.63
N LEU A 16 -7.24 5.22 -15.71
CA LEU A 16 -7.20 3.90 -16.37
C LEU A 16 -6.45 2.82 -15.57
N MET A 17 -5.41 3.18 -14.79
CA MET A 17 -4.74 2.24 -13.88
C MET A 17 -5.49 2.10 -12.53
N LEU A 18 -6.23 3.14 -12.10
CA LEU A 18 -7.09 3.08 -10.91
C LEU A 18 -8.45 2.38 -11.17
N ASN A 19 -8.88 2.25 -12.44
CA ASN A 19 -10.07 1.49 -12.83
C ASN A 19 -9.94 -0.02 -12.58
N GLY A 20 -8.76 -0.51 -12.18
CA GLY A 20 -8.58 -1.86 -11.62
C GLY A 20 -9.28 -2.10 -10.28
N CYS A 21 -9.73 -1.04 -9.59
CA CYS A 21 -10.53 -1.13 -8.36
C CYS A 21 -12.04 -1.38 -8.61
N GLY A 22 -12.47 -1.61 -9.85
CA GLY A 22 -13.89 -1.74 -10.22
C GLY A 22 -14.33 -3.18 -10.44
N GLY A 23 -15.01 -3.78 -9.46
CA GLY A 23 -15.77 -5.01 -9.70
C GLY A 23 -15.95 -5.90 -8.47
N GLY A 24 -16.75 -5.46 -7.51
CA GLY A 24 -17.21 -6.32 -6.42
C GLY A 24 -18.26 -5.61 -5.59
N SER A 25 -19.53 -5.99 -5.76
CA SER A 25 -20.66 -5.59 -4.92
C SER A 25 -20.52 -6.24 -3.53
N SER A 26 -19.52 -5.82 -2.78
CA SER A 26 -19.23 -6.32 -1.44
C SER A 26 -18.91 -5.14 -0.53
N THR A 27 -19.22 -5.27 0.76
CA THR A 27 -19.05 -4.25 1.81
C THR A 27 -17.59 -3.90 2.14
N ILE A 28 -16.68 -4.30 1.27
CA ILE A 28 -15.24 -4.06 1.34
C ILE A 28 -14.96 -2.63 0.91
N ASN A 29 -14.72 -1.76 1.90
CA ASN A 29 -14.23 -0.42 1.65
C ASN A 29 -12.70 -0.42 1.55
N GLU A 30 -12.16 -1.20 0.62
CA GLU A 30 -10.77 -1.03 0.13
C GLU A 30 -10.64 0.23 -0.73
N ASN A 31 -11.77 0.66 -1.29
CA ASN A 31 -11.94 1.91 -1.98
C ASN A 31 -12.89 2.80 -1.15
N PRO A 32 -12.39 3.89 -0.52
CA PRO A 32 -13.18 4.87 0.23
C PRO A 32 -14.39 5.46 -0.53
N SER A 33 -14.41 5.36 -1.86
CA SER A 33 -15.47 5.92 -2.71
C SER A 33 -16.72 5.04 -2.84
N ASN A 34 -16.68 3.79 -2.38
CA ASN A 34 -17.85 2.88 -2.41
C ASN A 34 -18.88 3.16 -1.30
N GLY A 35 -18.58 4.09 -0.38
CA GLY A 35 -19.56 4.72 0.51
C GLY A 35 -20.33 5.81 -0.23
N SER A 36 -21.27 5.43 -1.08
CA SER A 36 -22.16 6.36 -1.77
C SER A 36 -23.04 7.14 -0.77
N GLY A 37 -22.87 8.47 -0.70
CA GLY A 37 -23.95 9.34 -0.22
C GLY A 37 -23.54 10.60 0.55
N GLY A 38 -23.65 11.75 -0.11
CA GLY A 38 -24.14 12.99 0.53
C GLY A 38 -23.10 13.90 1.16
N ALA A 39 -22.43 14.71 0.33
CA ALA A 39 -21.88 15.98 0.78
C ALA A 39 -23.01 16.95 1.14
N SER A 40 -23.38 16.98 2.41
CA SER A 40 -24.04 18.14 3.00
C SER A 40 -23.79 18.32 4.51
N SER A 41 -23.09 17.40 5.19
CA SER A 41 -22.85 17.51 6.64
C SER A 41 -21.45 17.13 7.16
N SER A 42 -20.54 16.65 6.29
CA SER A 42 -19.18 16.28 6.68
C SER A 42 -18.09 17.05 5.91
N GLY A 43 -18.39 18.26 5.44
CA GLY A 43 -17.41 19.11 4.78
C GLY A 43 -18.01 20.29 4.03
N SER A 44 -17.14 21.14 3.49
CA SER A 44 -17.52 22.44 2.91
C SER A 44 -17.86 22.42 1.42
N CYS A 45 -17.66 21.29 0.75
CA CYS A 45 -17.81 21.16 -0.69
C CYS A 45 -18.39 19.80 -1.08
N SER A 46 -18.96 19.72 -2.28
CA SER A 46 -19.44 18.46 -2.86
C SER A 46 -18.30 17.66 -3.46
N VAL A 47 -18.16 16.40 -3.07
CA VAL A 47 -17.13 15.47 -3.60
C VAL A 47 -17.33 15.15 -5.09
N THR A 48 -18.43 15.59 -5.70
CA THR A 48 -18.63 15.55 -7.16
C THR A 48 -17.93 16.69 -7.90
N ASN A 49 -17.49 17.73 -7.18
CA ASN A 49 -16.86 18.90 -7.77
C ASN A 49 -15.34 18.74 -7.79
N SER A 50 -14.71 19.10 -8.91
CA SER A 50 -13.26 19.00 -9.11
C SER A 50 -12.42 19.85 -8.16
N ASP A 51 -13.02 20.88 -7.55
CA ASP A 51 -12.39 21.75 -6.56
C ASP A 51 -12.57 21.24 -5.12
N CYS A 52 -13.20 20.09 -4.92
CA CYS A 52 -13.43 19.51 -3.60
C CYS A 52 -12.45 18.40 -3.28
N LEU A 53 -11.68 18.59 -2.21
CA LEU A 53 -10.81 17.56 -1.66
C LEU A 53 -11.50 16.85 -0.50
N GLN A 54 -11.90 15.61 -0.74
CA GLN A 54 -12.20 14.67 0.34
C GLN A 54 -10.89 14.12 0.89
N PHE A 55 -10.79 13.97 2.21
CA PHE A 55 -9.71 13.28 2.89
C PHE A 55 -10.29 12.23 3.85
N PHE A 56 -9.46 11.28 4.25
CA PHE A 56 -9.79 10.40 5.38
C PHE A 56 -8.70 10.41 6.44
N LEU A 57 -9.09 10.22 7.69
CA LEU A 57 -8.17 10.19 8.82
C LEU A 57 -7.49 8.82 8.91
N ASP A 58 -6.16 8.79 9.11
CA ASP A 58 -5.42 7.55 9.34
C ASP A 58 -5.84 6.86 10.65
N TYR A 59 -6.11 7.65 11.70
CA TYR A 59 -6.78 7.20 12.90
C TYR A 59 -8.31 7.24 12.69
N PRO A 60 -9.04 6.13 12.91
CA PRO A 60 -10.48 6.07 12.64
C PRO A 60 -11.33 6.69 13.75
N ILE A 61 -11.16 8.00 13.99
CA ILE A 61 -11.86 8.78 15.02
C ILE A 61 -12.90 9.73 14.39
N ALA A 62 -14.17 9.38 14.47
CA ALA A 62 -15.26 10.26 14.05
C ALA A 62 -15.58 11.33 15.11
N GLY A 63 -16.30 12.38 14.71
CA GLY A 63 -16.80 13.39 15.65
C GLY A 63 -15.86 14.57 15.91
N LEU A 64 -14.71 14.64 15.20
CA LEU A 64 -13.82 15.79 15.27
C LEU A 64 -14.48 16.98 14.57
N ASN A 65 -14.55 18.13 15.25
CA ASN A 65 -14.99 19.38 14.62
C ASN A 65 -13.86 19.89 13.71
N PHE A 66 -14.22 20.51 12.59
CA PHE A 66 -13.25 21.21 11.76
C PHE A 66 -13.84 22.39 10.99
N THR A 67 -13.01 23.37 10.66
CA THR A 67 -13.35 24.47 9.74
C THR A 67 -12.45 24.43 8.51
N CYS A 68 -12.95 24.88 7.36
CA CYS A 68 -12.17 25.08 6.15
C CYS A 68 -11.93 26.59 5.95
N SER A 69 -10.70 27.00 5.60
CA SER A 69 -10.34 28.41 5.46
C SER A 69 -11.23 29.21 4.50
N SER A 70 -11.73 28.61 3.42
CA SER A 70 -12.60 29.26 2.43
C SER A 70 -14.04 29.51 2.90
N THR A 71 -14.48 28.89 3.99
CA THR A 71 -15.87 28.96 4.48
C THR A 71 -16.09 29.83 5.71
N GLY A 72 -15.09 30.62 6.11
CA GLY A 72 -15.18 31.49 7.28
C GLY A 72 -15.41 30.69 8.57
N SER A 73 -16.46 31.02 9.33
CA SER A 73 -16.76 30.44 10.65
C SER A 73 -17.62 29.17 10.63
N GLN A 74 -17.95 28.62 9.46
CA GLN A 74 -18.73 27.37 9.38
C GLN A 74 -17.93 26.19 9.92
N SER A 75 -18.57 25.41 10.79
CA SER A 75 -18.00 24.22 11.42
C SER A 75 -18.64 22.95 10.87
N PHE A 76 -17.80 21.95 10.63
CA PHE A 76 -18.15 20.63 10.12
C PHE A 76 -17.68 19.56 11.11
N ILE A 77 -18.14 18.33 10.94
CA ILE A 77 -17.77 17.20 11.80
C ILE A 77 -17.32 16.01 10.93
N THR A 78 -16.22 15.37 11.29
CA THR A 78 -15.75 14.15 10.61
C THR A 78 -16.72 13.00 10.86
N LYS A 79 -16.99 12.18 9.83
CA LYS A 79 -17.98 11.10 9.90
C LYS A 79 -17.41 9.77 9.47
N ALA A 80 -17.86 8.70 10.13
CA ALA A 80 -17.61 7.35 9.68
C ALA A 80 -18.33 7.11 8.33
N SER A 81 -17.62 6.49 7.39
CA SER A 81 -18.14 5.98 6.13
C SER A 81 -17.58 4.58 5.95
N GLY A 82 -18.38 3.55 6.23
CA GLY A 82 -17.87 2.18 6.31
C GLY A 82 -16.80 2.03 7.39
N ASN A 83 -15.61 1.58 7.01
CA ASN A 83 -14.43 1.41 7.87
C ASN A 83 -13.42 2.55 7.68
N ILE A 84 -13.85 3.78 7.40
CA ILE A 84 -12.96 4.94 7.38
C ILE A 84 -13.68 6.15 7.98
N VAL A 85 -12.92 7.19 8.32
CA VAL A 85 -13.49 8.47 8.78
C VAL A 85 -13.11 9.57 7.81
N ILE A 86 -14.11 10.27 7.28
CA ILE A 86 -13.96 11.23 6.19
C ILE A 86 -14.29 12.67 6.60
N GLY A 87 -13.70 13.60 5.86
CA GLY A 87 -14.06 15.02 5.81
C GLY A 87 -13.81 15.60 4.42
N SER A 88 -14.32 16.79 4.11
CA SER A 88 -13.99 17.49 2.86
C SER A 88 -13.84 19.01 3.01
N CYS A 89 -12.90 19.59 2.28
CA CYS A 89 -12.75 21.03 2.08
C CYS A 89 -12.39 21.33 0.63
N LYS A 90 -12.37 22.61 0.22
CA LYS A 90 -11.88 22.96 -1.12
C LYS A 90 -10.38 22.67 -1.25
N VAL A 91 -9.93 22.34 -2.46
CA VAL A 91 -8.50 22.23 -2.79
C VAL A 91 -7.82 23.56 -2.41
N GLY A 92 -6.64 23.49 -1.79
CA GLY A 92 -5.93 24.66 -1.27
C GLY A 92 -6.33 25.11 0.14
N ASP A 93 -7.45 24.63 0.70
CA ASP A 93 -7.87 25.03 2.04
C ASP A 93 -6.91 24.55 3.13
N THR A 94 -6.93 25.28 4.25
CA THR A 94 -6.45 24.78 5.54
C THR A 94 -7.63 24.26 6.34
N ALA A 95 -7.56 22.99 6.75
CA ALA A 95 -8.52 22.36 7.65
C ALA A 95 -8.01 22.49 9.10
N THR A 96 -8.79 23.14 9.98
CA THR A 96 -8.45 23.31 11.40
C THR A 96 -9.33 22.43 12.26
N PHE A 97 -8.74 21.43 12.91
CA PHE A 97 -9.42 20.41 13.72
C PHE A 97 -9.46 20.77 15.20
N TYR A 98 -10.57 20.46 15.87
CA TYR A 98 -10.77 20.69 17.29
C TYR A 98 -11.91 19.82 17.87
N LEU A 99 -12.07 19.84 19.18
CA LEU A 99 -13.24 19.33 19.89
C LEU A 99 -13.92 20.48 20.61
N GLN A 100 -15.22 20.64 20.35
CA GLN A 100 -16.08 21.60 21.02
C GLN A 100 -17.54 21.14 20.91
N GLY A 101 -18.27 21.19 22.02
CA GLY A 101 -19.71 20.96 22.03
C GLY A 101 -20.48 22.23 21.67
N ALA A 102 -21.63 22.10 21.02
CA ALA A 102 -22.50 23.22 20.63
C ALA A 102 -22.93 24.09 21.82
N LYS A 103 -22.97 23.51 23.03
CA LYS A 103 -23.33 24.20 24.28
C LYS A 103 -22.13 24.66 25.10
N ASN A 104 -20.92 24.55 24.56
CA ASN A 104 -19.69 24.68 25.33
C ASN A 104 -18.70 25.70 24.73
N PRO A 105 -18.25 26.70 25.51
CA PRO A 105 -17.21 27.62 25.05
C PRO A 105 -15.80 27.02 25.06
N ARG A 106 -15.59 25.89 25.74
CA ARG A 106 -14.27 25.24 25.85
C ARG A 106 -13.92 24.50 24.56
N LYS A 107 -12.71 24.74 24.09
CA LYS A 107 -12.17 24.17 22.85
C LYS A 107 -10.86 23.43 23.14
N VAL A 108 -10.75 22.23 22.57
CA VAL A 108 -9.49 21.47 22.51
C VAL A 108 -9.01 21.51 21.07
N GLU A 109 -7.93 22.23 20.80
CA GLU A 109 -7.35 22.33 19.46
C GLU A 109 -6.57 21.07 19.13
N LEU A 110 -6.75 20.51 17.93
CA LEU A 110 -6.06 19.29 17.50
C LEU A 110 -5.00 19.56 16.44
N GLY A 111 -5.11 20.67 15.71
CA GLY A 111 -4.12 21.11 14.73
C GLY A 111 -4.75 21.70 13.47
N SER A 112 -3.94 22.38 12.66
CA SER A 112 -4.35 22.90 11.36
C SER A 112 -3.49 22.29 10.26
N VAL A 113 -4.13 21.74 9.23
CA VAL A 113 -3.46 21.05 8.13
C VAL A 113 -3.74 21.80 6.83
N LYS A 114 -2.68 22.25 6.14
CA LYS A 114 -2.81 22.77 4.79
C LYS A 114 -3.05 21.60 3.84
N LEU A 115 -4.23 21.52 3.23
CA LEU A 115 -4.60 20.33 2.47
C LEU A 115 -3.74 20.10 1.22
N ASP A 116 -3.10 21.15 0.67
CA ASP A 116 -2.09 21.00 -0.39
C ASP A 116 -0.85 20.19 0.00
N SER A 117 -0.58 20.01 1.30
CA SER A 117 0.48 19.10 1.76
C SER A 117 0.02 17.64 1.79
N VAL A 118 -1.29 17.39 1.77
CA VAL A 118 -1.92 16.06 1.73
C VAL A 118 -2.20 15.66 0.28
N SER A 119 -2.92 16.50 -0.46
CA SER A 119 -3.08 16.36 -1.91
C SER A 119 -3.38 17.70 -2.57
N LYS A 120 -2.80 17.89 -3.76
CA LYS A 120 -2.99 19.11 -4.58
C LYS A 120 -4.17 19.02 -5.55
N ILE A 121 -4.72 17.83 -5.74
CA ILE A 121 -5.83 17.55 -6.65
C ILE A 121 -6.85 16.64 -5.99
N GLN A 122 -8.08 16.64 -6.52
CA GLN A 122 -9.06 15.64 -6.16
C GLN A 122 -8.62 14.26 -6.66
N MET A 123 -8.74 13.25 -5.80
CA MET A 123 -8.38 11.87 -6.08
C MET A 123 -9.61 10.97 -5.99
N THR A 124 -9.68 9.91 -6.80
CA THR A 124 -10.74 8.89 -6.73
C THR A 124 -10.71 8.15 -5.39
N VAL A 125 -9.50 7.81 -4.93
CA VAL A 125 -9.25 7.36 -3.56
C VAL A 125 -8.81 8.60 -2.77
N PRO A 126 -9.61 9.10 -1.82
CA PRO A 126 -9.26 10.22 -0.97
C PRO A 126 -7.89 9.99 -0.32
N PRO A 127 -7.00 10.99 -0.28
CA PRO A 127 -5.72 10.89 0.42
C PRO A 127 -5.91 10.79 1.94
N ARG A 128 -4.93 10.18 2.61
CA ARG A 128 -4.83 10.11 4.07
C ARG A 128 -4.36 11.43 4.66
N LEU A 129 -5.09 11.93 5.65
CA LEU A 129 -4.65 12.97 6.57
C LEU A 129 -4.19 12.31 7.87
N LYS A 130 -2.91 12.49 8.22
CA LYS A 130 -2.27 11.79 9.32
C LYS A 130 -2.43 12.52 10.64
N VAL A 131 -2.43 11.80 11.77
CA VAL A 131 -2.29 12.44 13.09
C VAL A 131 -1.01 13.29 13.18
N ILE A 132 0.06 12.86 12.49
CA ILE A 132 1.31 13.60 12.39
C ILE A 132 1.10 14.95 11.67
N ASP A 133 0.21 15.03 10.66
CA ASP A 133 -0.08 16.30 9.97
C ASP A 133 -0.76 17.29 10.93
N MET A 134 -1.66 16.82 11.79
CA MET A 134 -2.28 17.64 12.83
C MET A 134 -1.23 18.12 13.84
N ALA A 135 -0.32 17.25 14.26
CA ALA A 135 0.77 17.59 15.16
C ALA A 135 1.73 18.63 14.55
N ILE A 136 2.05 18.53 13.26
CA ILE A 136 2.82 19.55 12.52
C ILE A 136 2.11 20.90 12.60
N GLY A 137 0.78 20.93 12.48
CA GLY A 137 -0.02 22.15 12.63
C GLY A 137 0.07 22.79 14.02
N LEU A 138 0.20 21.98 15.08
CA LEU A 138 0.39 22.48 16.45
C LEU A 138 1.84 22.92 16.72
N THR A 139 2.82 22.20 16.19
CA THR A 139 4.24 22.48 16.45
C THR A 139 4.84 23.53 15.52
N GLY A 140 4.33 23.63 14.29
CA GLY A 140 4.92 24.39 13.20
C GLY A 140 6.18 23.73 12.60
N GLN A 141 6.43 22.44 12.88
CA GLN A 141 7.68 21.76 12.54
C GLN A 141 7.41 20.34 11.99
N THR A 142 7.97 20.03 10.81
CA THR A 142 7.99 18.66 10.28
C THR A 142 8.95 17.79 11.11
N PRO A 143 8.54 16.58 11.56
CA PRO A 143 9.43 15.69 12.28
C PRO A 143 10.66 15.33 11.46
N THR A 144 11.80 15.18 12.14
CA THR A 144 13.06 14.76 11.50
C THR A 144 13.20 13.25 11.43
N SER A 145 12.56 12.55 12.37
CA SER A 145 12.54 11.09 12.48
C SER A 145 11.29 10.63 13.22
N LEU A 146 10.91 9.37 13.02
CA LEU A 146 9.89 8.70 13.82
C LEU A 146 10.50 8.28 15.16
N SER A 147 10.55 9.21 16.12
CA SER A 147 11.19 9.03 17.43
C SER A 147 10.38 9.70 18.53
N PRO A 148 10.24 9.08 19.73
CA PRO A 148 9.55 9.69 20.86
C PRO A 148 10.28 10.92 21.42
N SER A 149 11.53 11.19 21.01
CA SER A 149 12.26 12.41 21.37
C SER A 149 11.91 13.62 20.48
N ASP A 150 11.39 13.37 19.28
CA ASP A 150 11.04 14.44 18.33
C ASP A 150 9.84 15.25 18.89
N PRO A 151 9.91 16.59 18.98
CA PRO A 151 8.84 17.42 19.54
C PRO A 151 7.48 17.23 18.86
N THR A 152 7.47 17.04 17.54
CA THR A 152 6.22 16.86 16.78
C THR A 152 5.66 15.46 16.98
N ILE A 153 6.52 14.43 17.05
CA ILE A 153 6.07 13.07 17.38
C ILE A 153 5.48 13.01 18.80
N ARG A 154 6.06 13.70 19.79
CA ARG A 154 5.48 13.79 21.13
C ARG A 154 4.07 14.39 21.15
N VAL A 155 3.84 15.43 20.35
CA VAL A 155 2.49 15.98 20.18
C VAL A 155 1.57 15.00 19.47
N ALA A 156 2.04 14.29 18.44
CA ALA A 156 1.24 13.26 17.76
C ALA A 156 0.84 12.12 18.72
N MET A 157 1.77 11.68 19.57
CA MET A 157 1.50 10.72 20.65
C MET A 157 0.44 11.26 21.61
N ALA A 158 0.51 12.53 22.01
CA ALA A 158 -0.49 13.16 22.87
C ALA A 158 -1.90 13.15 22.25
N LEU A 159 -2.01 13.44 20.95
CA LEU A 159 -3.27 13.35 20.21
C LEU A 159 -3.80 11.91 20.17
N VAL A 160 -2.93 10.93 19.89
CA VAL A 160 -3.29 9.49 19.93
C VAL A 160 -3.77 9.07 21.31
N LYS A 161 -3.16 9.56 22.41
CA LYS A 161 -3.65 9.26 23.76
C LYS A 161 -5.07 9.73 23.97
N VAL A 162 -5.43 10.93 23.49
CA VAL A 162 -6.82 11.42 23.55
C VAL A 162 -7.75 10.52 22.75
N PHE A 163 -7.39 10.14 21.53
CA PHE A 163 -8.22 9.28 20.68
C PHE A 163 -8.39 7.87 21.25
N GLN A 164 -7.31 7.30 21.81
CA GLN A 164 -7.37 5.97 22.40
C GLN A 164 -8.17 5.97 23.70
N SER A 165 -8.04 7.01 24.53
CA SER A 165 -8.75 7.12 25.81
C SER A 165 -10.26 7.22 25.64
N ILE A 166 -10.75 7.95 24.63
CA ILE A 166 -12.20 7.97 24.36
C ILE A 166 -12.68 6.59 23.87
N GLY A 167 -11.86 5.87 23.11
CA GLY A 167 -12.14 4.49 22.73
C GLY A 167 -12.22 3.55 23.92
N LEU A 168 -11.35 3.72 24.94
CA LEU A 168 -11.42 2.95 26.18
C LEU A 168 -12.67 3.26 27.00
N GLU A 169 -12.98 4.55 27.22
CA GLU A 169 -14.17 4.98 27.97
C GLU A 169 -15.46 4.40 27.37
N ARG A 170 -15.49 4.26 26.04
CA ARG A 170 -16.63 3.73 25.28
C ARG A 170 -16.64 2.20 25.15
N GLY A 171 -15.55 1.51 25.50
CA GLY A 171 -15.39 0.07 25.24
C GLY A 171 -15.11 -0.29 23.77
N ASP A 172 -14.88 0.71 22.93
CA ASP A 172 -14.60 0.56 21.50
C ASP A 172 -13.18 -0.01 21.28
N ASN A 173 -12.22 0.33 22.16
CA ASN A 173 -10.80 -0.01 21.99
C ASN A 173 -10.26 -0.88 23.14
N VAL A 174 -9.16 -1.59 22.89
CA VAL A 174 -8.21 -2.08 23.90
C VAL A 174 -6.94 -1.23 23.79
N VAL A 175 -6.22 -1.04 24.89
CA VAL A 175 -4.99 -0.23 24.88
C VAL A 175 -4.00 -0.78 23.86
N GLY A 176 -3.54 0.07 22.94
CA GLY A 176 -2.62 -0.30 21.86
C GLY A 176 -3.27 -0.93 20.63
N ASP A 177 -4.60 -1.09 20.59
CA ASP A 177 -5.34 -1.57 19.42
C ASP A 177 -5.96 -0.40 18.63
N LEU A 178 -5.80 -0.42 17.31
CA LEU A 178 -6.31 0.62 16.41
C LEU A 178 -7.71 0.25 15.92
N GLN A 179 -8.74 0.76 16.60
CA GLN A 179 -10.14 0.46 16.30
C GLN A 179 -10.96 1.74 16.07
N PRO A 180 -12.04 1.68 15.27
CA PRO A 180 -12.97 2.80 15.11
C PRO A 180 -13.56 3.26 16.43
N THR A 181 -13.57 4.57 16.63
CA THR A 181 -14.17 5.21 17.80
C THR A 181 -14.71 6.59 17.41
N GLN A 182 -15.34 7.29 18.36
CA GLN A 182 -15.94 8.59 18.11
C GLN A 182 -16.02 9.49 19.34
N PHE A 183 -15.93 10.80 19.10
CA PHE A 183 -16.43 11.81 20.04
C PHE A 183 -17.89 12.13 19.73
N THR A 184 -18.81 11.76 20.63
CA THR A 184 -20.22 12.14 20.50
C THR A 184 -20.42 13.61 20.89
N GLU A 185 -21.51 14.20 20.39
CA GLU A 185 -21.88 15.57 20.77
C GLU A 185 -22.14 15.69 22.27
N ASP A 186 -22.73 14.68 22.91
CA ASP A 186 -22.93 14.64 24.35
C ASP A 186 -21.61 14.67 25.13
N LYS A 187 -20.62 13.86 24.71
CA LYS A 187 -19.28 13.89 25.33
C LYS A 187 -18.60 15.25 25.15
N LYS A 188 -18.73 15.87 23.97
CA LYS A 188 -18.16 17.21 23.74
C LYS A 188 -18.88 18.29 24.55
N ASN A 189 -20.18 18.16 24.80
CA ASN A 189 -20.92 19.11 25.63
C ASN A 189 -20.47 19.09 27.10
N THR A 190 -19.89 18.00 27.61
CA THR A 190 -19.32 17.93 28.97
C THR A 190 -17.91 18.50 29.11
N LEU A 191 -17.33 19.11 28.06
CA LEU A 191 -16.02 19.80 28.13
C LEU A 191 -15.96 20.97 29.13
N ASN A 192 -17.06 21.35 29.76
CA ASN A 192 -17.18 22.53 30.63
C ASN A 192 -16.46 22.30 31.97
N VAL A 193 -16.18 21.04 32.30
CA VAL A 193 -15.35 20.64 33.44
C VAL A 193 -13.87 20.97 33.22
N VAL A 194 -13.44 21.27 31.99
CA VAL A 194 -12.09 21.72 31.67
C VAL A 194 -11.98 23.23 31.95
N LEU A 195 -10.98 23.62 32.75
CA LEU A 195 -10.84 24.98 33.26
C LEU A 195 -10.37 26.02 32.21
N GLN A 196 -9.75 25.55 31.12
CA GLN A 196 -9.26 26.41 30.04
C GLN A 196 -9.29 25.69 28.70
N ASN A 197 -9.10 26.43 27.61
CA ASN A 197 -8.89 25.82 26.30
C ASN A 197 -7.55 25.09 26.27
N ILE A 198 -7.47 24.03 25.47
CA ILE A 198 -6.21 23.35 25.17
C ILE A 198 -5.73 23.84 23.81
N THR A 199 -4.57 24.49 23.80
CA THR A 199 -3.94 25.05 22.60
C THR A 199 -2.61 24.36 22.33
N ALA A 200 -1.90 24.78 21.28
CA ALA A 200 -0.55 24.32 21.00
C ALA A 200 0.42 24.38 22.21
N THR A 201 0.24 25.33 23.13
CA THR A 201 1.09 25.48 24.32
C THR A 201 0.99 24.27 25.26
N GLU A 202 -0.23 23.88 25.63
CA GLU A 202 -0.50 22.78 26.56
C GLU A 202 -0.10 21.42 25.98
N TRP A 203 -0.20 21.26 24.66
CA TRP A 203 0.31 20.07 23.96
C TRP A 203 1.83 19.98 24.02
N LYS A 204 2.54 21.08 23.74
CA LYS A 204 4.01 21.12 23.69
C LYS A 204 4.66 20.91 25.05
N ASN A 205 4.07 21.46 26.11
CA ASN A 205 4.62 21.38 27.46
C ASN A 205 4.08 20.20 28.29
N GLY A 206 3.13 19.42 27.75
CA GLY A 206 2.54 18.25 28.42
C GLY A 206 1.43 18.56 29.43
N ALA A 207 1.06 19.84 29.63
CA ALA A 207 0.02 20.24 30.58
C ALA A 207 -1.38 19.68 30.23
N TYR A 208 -1.60 19.30 28.96
CA TYR A 208 -2.85 18.70 28.49
C TYR A 208 -3.32 17.51 29.35
N VAL A 209 -2.40 16.70 29.89
CA VAL A 209 -2.73 15.50 30.68
C VAL A 209 -3.56 15.88 31.91
N ASN A 210 -3.09 16.84 32.70
CA ASN A 210 -3.76 17.26 33.92
C ASN A 210 -5.02 18.09 33.63
N LEU A 211 -4.97 18.91 32.58
CA LEU A 211 -6.11 19.77 32.21
C LEU A 211 -7.29 18.98 31.66
N LEU A 212 -7.03 17.93 30.87
CA LEU A 212 -8.09 17.08 30.31
C LEU A 212 -8.62 16.05 31.31
N LYS A 213 -7.84 15.67 32.34
CA LYS A 213 -8.20 14.59 33.28
C LYS A 213 -9.63 14.65 33.86
N PRO A 214 -10.18 15.81 34.26
CA PRO A 214 -11.57 15.88 34.75
C PRO A 214 -12.63 15.49 33.70
N TRP A 215 -12.28 15.59 32.41
CA TRP A 215 -13.16 15.28 31.29
C TRP A 215 -12.86 13.92 30.65
N LEU A 216 -11.58 13.60 30.44
CA LEU A 216 -11.08 12.37 29.84
C LEU A 216 -9.68 12.06 30.40
N ASP A 217 -9.52 10.92 31.07
CA ASP A 217 -8.25 10.51 31.66
C ASP A 217 -7.32 9.87 30.62
N VAL A 218 -6.37 10.66 30.12
CA VAL A 218 -5.37 10.21 29.15
C VAL A 218 -4.16 9.52 29.77
N SER A 219 -4.05 9.51 31.10
CA SER A 219 -2.91 8.90 31.80
C SER A 219 -2.92 7.38 31.81
N GLN A 220 -4.05 6.78 31.40
CA GLN A 220 -4.19 5.33 31.22
C GLN A 220 -3.35 4.79 30.05
N ILE A 221 -2.86 5.67 29.16
CA ILE A 221 -2.08 5.30 27.98
C ILE A 221 -0.62 5.71 28.21
N SER A 222 0.28 4.73 28.23
CA SER A 222 1.71 5.00 28.35
C SER A 222 2.26 5.68 27.08
N ASP A 223 3.43 6.33 27.21
CA ASP A 223 4.13 6.89 26.05
C ASP A 223 4.57 5.81 25.07
N GLU A 224 4.99 4.64 25.57
CA GLU A 224 5.36 3.48 24.74
C GLU A 224 4.19 3.03 23.86
N GLN A 225 3.02 2.79 24.45
CA GLN A 225 1.81 2.40 23.71
C GLN A 225 1.35 3.46 22.70
N ALA A 226 1.50 4.74 23.04
CA ALA A 226 1.17 5.84 22.13
C ALA A 226 2.16 5.91 20.96
N PHE A 227 3.45 5.65 21.21
CA PHE A 227 4.48 5.61 20.18
C PHE A 227 4.32 4.40 19.25
N ASP A 228 3.97 3.23 19.79
CA ASP A 228 3.67 2.04 18.99
C ASP A 228 2.50 2.28 18.03
N LEU A 229 1.42 2.92 18.51
CA LEU A 229 0.29 3.30 17.66
C LEU A 229 0.67 4.33 16.59
N ILE A 230 1.50 5.32 16.92
CA ILE A 230 2.02 6.28 15.92
C ILE A 230 2.86 5.56 14.86
N THR A 231 3.70 4.61 15.26
CA THR A 231 4.49 3.78 14.35
C THR A 231 3.60 2.92 13.46
N GLN A 232 2.58 2.29 14.02
CA GLN A 232 1.60 1.50 13.28
C GLN A 232 0.85 2.35 12.25
N LEU A 233 0.39 3.57 12.61
CA LEU A 233 -0.26 4.50 11.69
C LEU A 233 0.68 4.94 10.56
N ALA A 234 1.94 5.24 10.90
CA ALA A 234 2.93 5.68 9.93
C ALA A 234 3.24 4.56 8.91
N ASN A 235 3.40 3.31 9.36
CA ASN A 235 3.58 2.15 8.49
C ASN A 235 2.31 1.84 7.68
N LEU A 236 1.13 1.86 8.30
CA LEU A 236 -0.15 1.66 7.62
C LEU A 236 -0.36 2.69 6.50
N SER A 237 0.15 3.90 6.69
CA SER A 237 0.14 4.95 5.67
C SER A 237 0.90 4.56 4.39
N LEU A 238 1.84 3.60 4.45
CA LEU A 238 2.61 3.10 3.32
C LEU A 238 2.11 1.75 2.79
N VAL A 239 1.31 1.00 3.56
CA VAL A 239 0.75 -0.28 3.09
C VAL A 239 -0.04 -0.10 1.79
N GLY A 240 0.33 -0.90 0.79
CA GLY A 240 -0.25 -0.88 -0.55
C GLY A 240 0.58 -1.70 -1.54
N LEU A 241 0.02 -1.92 -2.72
CA LEU A 241 0.74 -2.44 -3.88
C LEU A 241 1.36 -1.26 -4.62
N TYR A 242 2.67 -1.30 -4.82
CA TYR A 242 3.41 -0.35 -5.66
C TYR A 242 3.68 -1.01 -7.00
N GLN A 243 3.09 -0.46 -8.05
CA GLN A 243 3.16 -1.00 -9.40
C GLN A 243 3.81 0.00 -10.36
N SER A 244 4.70 -0.50 -11.21
CA SER A 244 5.16 0.21 -12.39
C SER A 244 5.11 -0.73 -13.59
N ASP A 245 4.80 -0.19 -14.77
CA ASP A 245 4.74 -0.92 -16.02
C ASP A 245 5.68 -0.25 -17.03
N TYR A 246 6.10 -0.95 -18.08
CA TYR A 246 6.97 -0.38 -19.12
C TYR A 246 6.20 0.62 -20.00
N ILE A 247 4.88 0.48 -20.08
CA ILE A 247 3.96 1.32 -20.85
C ILE A 247 2.75 1.70 -20.00
N THR A 248 2.30 2.95 -20.15
CA THR A 248 0.98 3.42 -19.69
C THR A 248 0.09 3.72 -20.91
N LEU A 249 -1.17 3.27 -20.88
CA LEU A 249 -2.16 3.55 -21.92
C LEU A 249 -3.04 4.74 -21.51
N ALA A 250 -2.99 5.84 -22.27
CA ALA A 250 -3.87 6.99 -22.16
C ALA A 250 -4.79 7.06 -23.38
N LYS A 251 -6.11 7.11 -23.16
CA LYS A 251 -7.08 7.30 -24.26
C LYS A 251 -6.88 8.67 -24.94
N PRO A 252 -7.11 8.78 -26.25
CA PRO A 252 -7.65 7.74 -27.12
C PRO A 252 -6.61 6.76 -27.71
N ASN A 253 -5.30 7.04 -27.72
CA ASN A 253 -4.25 6.15 -28.30
C ASN A 253 -2.81 6.48 -27.81
N LEU A 254 -2.65 7.22 -26.70
CA LEU A 254 -1.35 7.66 -26.20
C LEU A 254 -0.73 6.58 -25.31
N VAL A 255 0.22 5.83 -25.86
CA VAL A 255 1.14 4.98 -25.12
C VAL A 255 2.25 5.88 -24.59
N ALA A 256 2.56 5.85 -23.29
CA ALA A 256 3.70 6.58 -22.73
C ALA A 256 4.66 5.61 -22.02
N GLU A 257 5.96 5.81 -22.24
CA GLU A 257 7.03 5.10 -21.53
C GLU A 257 6.91 5.39 -20.04
N ASN A 258 6.94 4.32 -19.25
CA ASN A 258 6.87 4.43 -17.81
C ASN A 258 8.19 3.94 -17.19
N PHE A 259 8.39 2.65 -16.97
CA PHE A 259 9.69 2.13 -16.54
C PHE A 259 10.65 2.00 -17.72
N TYR A 260 11.49 3.03 -17.91
CA TYR A 260 12.40 3.16 -19.03
C TYR A 260 13.76 3.78 -18.66
N GLY A 261 14.81 3.36 -19.34
CA GLY A 261 16.15 3.93 -19.26
C GLY A 261 17.08 3.41 -20.35
N CYS A 262 18.34 3.86 -20.33
CA CYS A 262 19.36 3.37 -21.25
C CYS A 262 20.78 3.51 -20.67
N ASN A 263 21.80 3.12 -21.45
CA ASN A 263 23.21 3.22 -21.08
C ASN A 263 23.87 4.58 -21.37
N LEU A 264 23.08 5.64 -21.66
CA LEU A 264 23.58 6.99 -21.89
C LEU A 264 23.49 7.83 -20.62
N THR A 265 24.44 8.74 -20.40
CA THR A 265 24.50 9.59 -19.19
C THR A 265 23.26 10.46 -18.99
N ASN A 266 22.65 10.92 -20.08
CA ASN A 266 21.48 11.80 -20.04
C ASN A 266 20.26 11.04 -20.56
N LEU A 267 19.28 10.83 -19.69
CA LEU A 267 18.05 10.09 -19.99
C LEU A 267 17.29 10.67 -21.19
N LYS A 268 17.34 12.00 -21.40
CA LYS A 268 16.69 12.66 -22.54
C LYS A 268 17.28 12.25 -23.90
N ASP A 269 18.49 11.69 -23.90
CA ASP A 269 19.15 11.22 -25.11
C ASP A 269 18.80 9.77 -25.45
N CYS A 270 18.16 9.02 -24.55
CA CYS A 270 17.81 7.62 -24.79
C CYS A 270 16.91 7.45 -26.02
N SER A 271 15.90 8.31 -26.19
CA SER A 271 14.99 8.25 -27.36
C SER A 271 15.66 8.58 -28.70
N LYS A 272 16.87 9.16 -28.70
CA LYS A 272 17.62 9.43 -29.95
C LYS A 272 18.13 8.14 -30.61
N ASN A 273 18.19 7.04 -29.86
CA ASN A 273 18.51 5.70 -30.32
C ASN A 273 19.74 5.62 -31.27
N SER A 274 20.91 6.01 -30.76
CA SER A 274 22.19 5.82 -31.46
C SER A 274 22.62 4.36 -31.55
N ALA A 275 23.56 4.01 -32.43
CA ALA A 275 23.99 2.63 -32.70
C ALA A 275 24.44 1.80 -31.48
N ASN A 276 24.91 2.46 -30.40
CA ASN A 276 25.38 1.80 -29.17
C ASN A 276 24.40 1.93 -28.00
N THR A 277 23.19 2.44 -28.25
CA THR A 277 22.17 2.64 -27.22
C THR A 277 21.60 1.30 -26.81
N GLN A 278 21.81 0.95 -25.54
CA GLN A 278 21.21 -0.21 -24.90
C GLN A 278 20.06 0.28 -24.03
N HIS A 279 18.84 -0.07 -24.40
CA HIS A 279 17.63 0.30 -23.68
C HIS A 279 17.34 -0.69 -22.56
N VAL A 280 16.69 -0.20 -21.52
CA VAL A 280 16.15 -0.99 -20.42
C VAL A 280 14.68 -0.64 -20.26
N PHE A 281 13.84 -1.67 -20.26
CA PHE A 281 12.42 -1.57 -19.98
C PHE A 281 12.08 -2.51 -18.84
N GLY A 282 11.07 -2.19 -18.04
CA GLY A 282 10.70 -3.07 -16.95
C GLY A 282 9.26 -2.97 -16.49
N ASN A 283 8.92 -3.83 -15.55
CA ASN A 283 7.74 -3.68 -14.70
C ASN A 283 8.14 -4.00 -13.25
N LEU A 284 7.28 -3.65 -12.31
CA LEU A 284 7.54 -3.74 -10.89
C LEU A 284 6.24 -4.01 -10.14
N PHE A 285 6.27 -4.98 -9.22
CA PHE A 285 5.22 -5.25 -8.25
C PHE A 285 5.84 -5.39 -6.87
N LEU A 286 5.66 -4.38 -6.03
CA LEU A 286 6.12 -4.38 -4.64
C LEU A 286 4.94 -4.27 -3.69
N LEU A 287 5.03 -4.93 -2.55
CA LEU A 287 4.06 -4.87 -1.48
C LEU A 287 4.74 -4.31 -0.24
N SER A 288 4.19 -3.24 0.32
CA SER A 288 4.55 -2.79 1.67
C SER A 288 3.60 -3.40 2.68
N ASP A 289 4.14 -4.01 3.72
CA ASP A 289 3.42 -4.68 4.79
C ASP A 289 3.20 -3.77 6.01
N ARG A 290 2.41 -4.23 6.98
CA ARG A 290 1.96 -3.44 8.13
C ARG A 290 3.08 -3.16 9.13
N GLN A 291 4.12 -3.98 9.13
CA GLN A 291 5.33 -3.80 9.93
C GLN A 291 6.37 -2.87 9.27
N GLY A 292 6.13 -2.42 8.03
CA GLY A 292 6.96 -1.42 7.34
C GLY A 292 8.06 -2.01 6.46
N TYR A 293 7.99 -3.30 6.12
CA TYR A 293 8.84 -3.91 5.11
C TYR A 293 8.18 -3.82 3.74
N THR A 294 9.01 -3.61 2.72
CA THR A 294 8.60 -3.70 1.32
C THR A 294 9.36 -4.83 0.63
N PHE A 295 8.64 -5.68 -0.10
CA PHE A 295 9.18 -6.82 -0.85
C PHE A 295 8.40 -7.05 -2.14
N GLY A 296 8.91 -7.91 -3.02
CA GLY A 296 8.24 -8.29 -4.26
C GLY A 296 9.24 -8.52 -5.38
N TYR A 297 8.85 -8.26 -6.62
CA TYR A 297 9.77 -8.37 -7.75
C TYR A 297 9.32 -7.52 -8.94
N GLY A 298 10.25 -7.31 -9.86
CA GLY A 298 9.99 -6.77 -11.18
C GLY A 298 10.60 -7.64 -12.27
N LEU A 299 10.33 -7.32 -13.52
CA LEU A 299 11.01 -7.87 -14.68
C LEU A 299 11.71 -6.74 -15.42
N GLN A 300 12.85 -7.05 -16.03
CA GLN A 300 13.53 -6.14 -16.94
C GLN A 300 13.94 -6.83 -18.25
N TRP A 301 13.95 -6.03 -19.31
CA TRP A 301 14.46 -6.39 -20.63
C TRP A 301 15.54 -5.40 -21.02
N LYS A 302 16.62 -5.91 -21.58
CA LYS A 302 17.74 -5.09 -22.04
C LYS A 302 18.07 -5.45 -23.48
N GLY A 303 18.27 -4.44 -24.32
CA GLY A 303 18.64 -4.68 -25.70
C GLY A 303 18.83 -3.41 -26.53
N THR A 304 19.35 -3.60 -27.73
CA THR A 304 19.41 -2.56 -28.76
C THR A 304 18.10 -2.50 -29.54
N SER A 305 17.82 -1.33 -30.10
CA SER A 305 16.73 -1.14 -31.05
C SER A 305 17.31 -0.56 -32.34
N THR A 306 16.86 -1.05 -33.48
CA THR A 306 17.18 -0.47 -34.80
C THR A 306 16.11 0.53 -35.24
N THR A 307 15.01 0.63 -34.49
CA THR A 307 13.90 1.53 -34.78
C THR A 307 14.30 3.00 -34.55
N SER A 308 14.41 3.77 -35.64
CA SER A 308 14.66 5.22 -35.59
C SER A 308 13.34 5.98 -35.39
N SER A 309 12.81 5.99 -34.17
CA SER A 309 11.61 6.74 -33.78
C SER A 309 11.97 7.78 -32.71
N GLN A 310 11.33 8.95 -32.75
CA GLN A 310 11.42 9.94 -31.66
C GLN A 310 10.68 9.49 -30.38
N LEU A 311 9.79 8.50 -30.51
CA LEU A 311 9.10 7.83 -29.41
C LEU A 311 9.80 6.49 -29.14
N ALA A 312 10.21 6.21 -27.91
CA ALA A 312 10.92 4.98 -27.57
C ALA A 312 10.01 3.74 -27.58
N ILE A 313 8.69 3.88 -27.75
CA ILE A 313 7.74 2.75 -27.88
C ILE A 313 8.16 1.74 -28.96
N GLY A 314 8.64 2.22 -30.12
CA GLY A 314 9.15 1.33 -31.16
C GLY A 314 10.35 0.51 -30.68
N ALA A 315 11.24 1.13 -29.90
CA ALA A 315 12.34 0.46 -29.24
C ALA A 315 11.89 -0.50 -28.12
N VAL A 316 10.86 -0.13 -27.34
CA VAL A 316 10.23 -1.00 -26.32
C VAL A 316 9.76 -2.29 -26.98
N LEU A 317 8.93 -2.19 -28.02
CA LEU A 317 8.35 -3.35 -28.70
C LEU A 317 9.41 -4.20 -29.39
N GLU A 318 10.41 -3.59 -30.02
CA GLU A 318 11.53 -4.32 -30.64
C GLU A 318 12.34 -5.09 -29.60
N VAL A 319 12.65 -4.49 -28.46
CA VAL A 319 13.40 -5.17 -27.39
C VAL A 319 12.58 -6.27 -26.74
N LEU A 320 11.29 -6.03 -26.43
CA LEU A 320 10.40 -7.04 -25.84
C LEU A 320 10.25 -8.30 -26.73
N THR A 321 10.39 -8.15 -28.05
CA THR A 321 10.27 -9.26 -29.02
C THR A 321 11.61 -9.92 -29.36
N LYS A 322 12.70 -9.56 -28.69
CA LYS A 322 14.04 -10.11 -28.94
C LYS A 322 14.81 -10.46 -27.66
N ALA A 323 14.53 -9.77 -26.56
CA ALA A 323 15.27 -9.92 -25.31
C ALA A 323 14.56 -10.85 -24.34
N LYS A 324 15.35 -11.64 -23.61
CA LYS A 324 14.87 -12.49 -22.52
C LYS A 324 14.48 -11.62 -21.30
N PRO A 325 13.34 -11.88 -20.63
CA PRO A 325 13.01 -11.24 -19.36
C PRO A 325 13.97 -11.69 -18.24
N THR A 326 14.45 -10.73 -17.46
CA THR A 326 15.24 -10.98 -16.25
C THR A 326 14.43 -10.60 -15.02
N GLN A 327 14.27 -11.51 -14.07
CA GLN A 327 13.61 -11.22 -12.78
C GLN A 327 14.51 -10.34 -11.90
N MET A 328 13.92 -9.34 -11.27
CA MET A 328 14.55 -8.44 -10.31
C MET A 328 13.87 -8.63 -8.95
N ILE A 329 14.55 -9.21 -7.98
CA ILE A 329 13.94 -9.64 -6.71
C ILE A 329 14.18 -8.58 -5.64
N ALA A 330 13.11 -8.12 -5.00
CA ALA A 330 13.17 -7.25 -3.85
C ALA A 330 12.90 -8.08 -2.58
N ASN A 331 13.97 -8.50 -1.91
CA ASN A 331 13.86 -9.05 -0.55
C ASN A 331 13.28 -7.97 0.38
N ALA A 332 12.65 -8.40 1.47
CA ALA A 332 12.07 -7.51 2.48
C ALA A 332 13.08 -6.46 2.98
N GLN A 333 12.74 -5.19 2.77
CA GLN A 333 13.56 -4.02 3.11
C GLN A 333 12.70 -2.93 3.75
N THR A 334 13.22 -2.25 4.77
CA THR A 334 12.57 -1.08 5.40
C THR A 334 12.99 0.24 4.74
N THR A 335 13.76 0.18 3.66
CA THR A 335 14.36 1.35 2.98
C THR A 335 13.54 1.87 1.80
N TRP A 336 12.31 1.37 1.60
CA TRP A 336 11.46 1.79 0.49
C TRP A 336 11.04 3.26 0.59
N LEU A 337 10.18 3.60 1.55
CA LEU A 337 9.72 4.97 1.76
C LEU A 337 9.84 5.33 3.23
N ASP A 338 10.33 6.54 3.48
CA ASP A 338 10.31 7.14 4.81
C ASP A 338 8.86 7.30 5.31
N PRO A 339 8.49 6.79 6.51
CA PRO A 339 7.11 6.86 7.00
C PRO A 339 6.59 8.29 7.27
N ILE A 340 7.50 9.26 7.48
CA ILE A 340 7.19 10.67 7.73
C ILE A 340 7.16 11.44 6.41
N LYS A 341 8.26 11.37 5.64
CA LYS A 341 8.46 12.18 4.42
C LYS A 341 7.86 11.55 3.17
N THR A 342 7.53 10.26 3.23
CA THR A 342 7.05 9.43 2.12
C THR A 342 7.98 9.53 0.90
N GLU A 343 9.29 9.45 1.16
CA GLU A 343 10.37 9.62 0.19
C GLU A 343 11.37 8.45 0.26
N ILE A 344 11.93 8.09 -0.89
CA ILE A 344 13.08 7.17 -0.97
C ILE A 344 14.32 7.96 -0.53
N ARG A 345 14.96 7.52 0.55
CA ARG A 345 16.16 8.19 1.08
C ARG A 345 17.37 7.85 0.22
N SER A 346 18.05 8.85 -0.33
CA SER A 346 19.27 8.62 -1.14
C SER A 346 20.40 7.92 -0.37
N THR A 347 20.43 8.06 0.96
CA THR A 347 21.37 7.38 1.86
C THR A 347 21.02 5.92 2.14
N GLN A 348 19.77 5.52 1.87
CA GLN A 348 19.26 4.16 2.06
C GLN A 348 18.37 3.81 0.87
N PRO A 349 18.95 3.56 -0.31
CA PRO A 349 18.17 3.29 -1.51
C PRO A 349 17.50 1.91 -1.43
N PHE A 350 16.47 1.72 -2.25
CA PHE A 350 15.80 0.43 -2.40
C PHE A 350 16.47 -0.41 -3.49
N ARG A 351 16.68 -1.70 -3.23
CA ARG A 351 17.46 -2.57 -4.11
C ARG A 351 16.64 -3.73 -4.64
N LEU A 352 16.85 -4.05 -5.91
CA LEU A 352 16.34 -5.25 -6.55
C LEU A 352 17.50 -6.08 -7.11
N LYS A 353 17.61 -7.31 -6.61
CA LYS A 353 18.64 -8.27 -7.00
C LYS A 353 18.35 -8.83 -8.38
N THR A 354 19.31 -8.75 -9.29
CA THR A 354 19.21 -9.33 -10.64
C THR A 354 20.17 -10.49 -10.86
N SER A 355 21.14 -10.64 -9.97
CA SER A 355 22.14 -11.72 -9.97
C SER A 355 22.66 -11.94 -8.55
N ASN A 356 23.64 -12.83 -8.38
CA ASN A 356 24.33 -13.02 -7.10
C ASN A 356 25.35 -11.89 -6.80
N ASN A 357 25.60 -10.98 -7.74
CA ASN A 357 26.50 -9.86 -7.57
C ASN A 357 25.71 -8.61 -7.18
N THR A 358 25.79 -8.19 -5.93
CA THR A 358 25.06 -7.01 -5.40
C THR A 358 25.45 -5.68 -6.06
N ASN A 359 26.57 -5.64 -6.78
CA ASN A 359 26.96 -4.46 -7.57
C ASN A 359 26.13 -4.34 -8.85
N GLU A 360 25.44 -5.42 -9.26
CA GLU A 360 24.55 -5.46 -10.41
C GLU A 360 23.09 -5.22 -10.07
N ASP A 361 22.77 -5.05 -8.79
CA ASP A 361 21.41 -4.73 -8.35
C ASP A 361 20.90 -3.47 -9.05
N LEU A 362 19.63 -3.48 -9.42
CA LEU A 362 18.94 -2.25 -9.76
C LEU A 362 18.65 -1.49 -8.46
N VAL A 363 19.04 -0.21 -8.44
CA VAL A 363 18.95 0.64 -7.26
C VAL A 363 18.01 1.80 -7.55
N ILE A 364 16.88 1.85 -6.86
CA ILE A 364 15.98 3.00 -6.84
C ILE A 364 16.43 3.91 -5.70
N TYR A 365 16.94 5.09 -6.03
CA TYR A 365 17.67 5.93 -5.08
C TYR A 365 17.01 7.28 -4.78
N GLN A 366 15.90 7.57 -5.46
CA GLN A 366 15.15 8.81 -5.31
C GLN A 366 13.70 8.55 -5.67
N GLY A 367 12.78 9.27 -5.03
CA GLY A 367 11.36 9.27 -5.34
C GLY A 367 10.56 9.84 -4.19
N LYS A 368 9.46 10.54 -4.48
CA LYS A 368 8.49 11.02 -3.48
C LYS A 368 7.09 10.53 -3.83
N LEU A 369 6.42 9.91 -2.86
CA LEU A 369 5.00 9.60 -2.98
C LEU A 369 4.18 10.89 -2.87
N LEU A 370 3.47 11.23 -3.94
CA LEU A 370 2.62 12.42 -4.03
C LEU A 370 1.15 12.00 -3.89
N ASN A 371 0.38 12.83 -3.20
CA ASN A 371 -1.07 12.67 -3.02
C ASN A 371 -1.48 11.26 -2.54
N ASP A 372 -0.64 10.61 -1.75
CA ASP A 372 -0.76 9.21 -1.29
C ASP A 372 -1.04 8.17 -2.41
N SER A 373 -0.60 8.45 -3.65
CA SER A 373 -1.03 7.67 -4.82
C SER A 373 0.04 7.39 -5.86
N LEU A 374 1.00 8.29 -6.11
CA LEU A 374 1.93 8.12 -7.22
C LEU A 374 3.30 8.72 -6.92
N ILE A 375 4.37 7.99 -7.28
CA ILE A 375 5.75 8.49 -7.32
C ILE A 375 6.07 8.78 -8.79
N ALA A 376 6.14 10.06 -9.16
CA ALA A 376 6.34 10.44 -10.56
C ALA A 376 7.78 10.14 -11.00
N GLY A 377 7.99 9.66 -12.21
CA GLY A 377 9.29 9.52 -12.87
C GLY A 377 9.60 10.66 -13.84
N HIS A 378 8.59 11.42 -14.27
CA HIS A 378 8.72 12.41 -15.35
C HIS A 378 7.94 13.70 -15.09
N ASP A 379 8.32 14.75 -15.82
CA ASP A 379 7.68 16.08 -15.74
C ASP A 379 6.16 15.99 -15.93
N SER A 380 5.66 15.27 -16.94
CA SER A 380 4.23 15.19 -17.24
C SER A 380 3.41 14.64 -16.07
N SER A 381 3.89 13.56 -15.45
CA SER A 381 3.22 12.88 -14.34
C SER A 381 3.30 13.73 -13.08
N TYR A 382 4.46 14.37 -12.83
CA TYR A 382 4.63 15.30 -11.73
C TYR A 382 3.67 16.49 -11.82
N LEU A 383 3.68 17.21 -12.95
CA LEU A 383 2.87 18.42 -13.17
C LEU A 383 1.37 18.10 -13.07
N ALA A 384 0.96 16.92 -13.55
CA ALA A 384 -0.41 16.44 -13.44
C ALA A 384 -0.85 16.23 -11.98
N LEU A 385 0.01 15.66 -11.15
CA LEU A 385 -0.29 15.38 -9.74
C LEU A 385 -0.22 16.63 -8.87
N THR A 386 0.63 17.58 -9.22
CA THR A 386 0.83 18.79 -8.41
C THR A 386 0.00 19.97 -8.87
N ASN A 387 -0.64 19.89 -10.05
CA ASN A 387 -1.33 21.01 -10.68
C ASN A 387 -0.45 22.28 -10.71
N THR A 388 0.84 22.10 -11.03
CA THR A 388 1.83 23.18 -11.16
C THR A 388 2.36 23.25 -12.58
N GLU A 389 2.95 24.38 -12.97
CA GLU A 389 3.66 24.52 -14.25
C GLU A 389 5.18 24.22 -14.14
N THR A 390 5.70 24.09 -12.92
CA THR A 390 7.14 23.93 -12.67
C THR A 390 7.48 22.48 -12.28
N PRO A 391 8.37 21.79 -13.01
CA PRO A 391 8.82 20.45 -12.67
C PRO A 391 9.69 20.47 -11.40
N ASN A 392 9.76 19.34 -10.69
CA ASN A 392 10.71 19.16 -9.58
C ASN A 392 11.43 17.80 -9.68
N PRO A 393 12.56 17.75 -10.40
CA PRO A 393 13.32 16.52 -10.61
C PRO A 393 13.82 15.83 -9.33
N GLN A 394 13.86 16.50 -8.18
CA GLN A 394 14.25 15.88 -6.90
C GLN A 394 13.18 14.93 -6.36
N HIS A 395 11.93 15.03 -6.85
CA HIS A 395 10.85 14.14 -6.46
C HIS A 395 10.73 12.91 -7.37
N TYR A 396 11.56 12.82 -8.42
CA TYR A 396 11.37 11.79 -9.44
C TYR A 396 11.85 10.43 -8.97
N ALA A 397 11.13 9.37 -9.35
CA ALA A 397 11.53 8.00 -9.17
C ALA A 397 12.67 7.66 -10.15
N LEU A 398 13.89 7.74 -9.65
CA LEU A 398 15.11 7.50 -10.43
C LEU A 398 15.77 6.20 -10.01
N TRP A 399 16.27 5.47 -11.01
CA TRP A 399 16.97 4.22 -10.80
C TRP A 399 18.28 4.17 -11.59
N LYS A 400 19.20 3.33 -11.11
CA LYS A 400 20.48 3.03 -11.76
C LYS A 400 20.84 1.56 -11.62
N GLN A 401 21.62 1.06 -12.57
CA GLN A 401 22.14 -0.31 -12.54
C GLN A 401 23.48 -0.36 -13.27
N SER A 402 24.44 -1.14 -12.76
CA SER A 402 25.72 -1.40 -13.42
C SER A 402 25.82 -2.89 -13.74
N VAL A 403 25.98 -3.27 -15.01
CA VAL A 403 26.09 -4.70 -15.39
C VAL A 403 27.31 -4.88 -16.29
N GLY A 404 28.28 -5.67 -15.80
CA GLY A 404 29.59 -5.76 -16.43
C GLY A 404 30.25 -4.37 -16.52
N THR A 405 30.53 -3.92 -17.74
CA THR A 405 31.13 -2.60 -18.03
C THR A 405 30.12 -1.51 -18.40
N GLN A 406 28.82 -1.85 -18.44
CA GLN A 406 27.76 -0.92 -18.82
C GLN A 406 27.09 -0.32 -17.59
N ASN A 407 26.79 0.97 -17.65
CA ASN A 407 26.04 1.69 -16.63
C ASN A 407 24.73 2.17 -17.23
N TYR A 408 23.62 1.83 -16.59
CA TYR A 408 22.28 2.19 -16.97
C TYR A 408 21.68 3.17 -15.97
N ASN A 409 20.87 4.09 -16.45
CA ASN A 409 20.03 4.95 -15.63
C ASN A 409 18.66 5.12 -16.29
N GLY A 410 17.67 5.43 -15.47
CA GLY A 410 16.33 5.72 -15.95
C GLY A 410 15.41 6.24 -14.87
N SER A 411 14.14 6.33 -15.24
CA SER A 411 13.04 6.74 -14.37
C SER A 411 11.83 5.83 -14.54
N MET A 412 10.89 5.95 -13.61
CA MET A 412 9.60 5.26 -13.68
C MET A 412 8.54 6.01 -12.87
N ASP A 413 7.31 6.06 -13.37
CA ASP A 413 6.12 6.32 -12.55
C ASP A 413 5.74 5.04 -11.78
N ILE A 414 5.51 5.20 -10.47
CA ILE A 414 5.13 4.10 -9.57
C ILE A 414 3.79 4.45 -8.92
N TYR A 415 2.78 3.64 -9.19
CA TYR A 415 1.44 3.80 -8.65
C TYR A 415 1.32 3.03 -7.35
N LYS A 416 0.87 3.69 -6.29
CA LYS A 416 0.39 3.04 -5.08
C LYS A 416 -1.10 2.75 -5.25
N VAL A 417 -1.44 1.48 -5.29
CA VAL A 417 -2.81 0.98 -5.43
C VAL A 417 -3.18 0.09 -4.24
N SER A 418 -4.47 -0.15 -4.07
CA SER A 418 -5.00 -1.06 -3.05
C SER A 418 -4.50 -0.76 -1.62
N PRO A 419 -4.66 0.49 -1.12
CA PRO A 419 -4.26 0.84 0.24
C PRO A 419 -4.95 -0.04 1.29
N ALA A 420 -4.32 -0.20 2.46
CA ALA A 420 -4.93 -0.89 3.58
C ALA A 420 -5.78 0.01 4.49
N SER A 421 -6.74 -0.60 5.18
CA SER A 421 -7.44 -0.03 6.33
C SER A 421 -7.01 -0.74 7.62
N PHE A 422 -7.61 -0.36 8.73
CA PHE A 422 -7.49 -1.08 10.00
C PHE A 422 -8.23 -2.44 9.93
N LEU A 423 -7.89 -3.30 10.90
CA LEU A 423 -8.42 -4.64 11.06
C LEU A 423 -9.39 -4.65 12.26
N LEU A 424 -10.69 -4.79 11.99
CA LEU A 424 -11.71 -4.74 13.03
C LEU A 424 -11.55 -5.91 14.01
N LYS A 425 -11.52 -5.61 15.32
CA LYS A 425 -11.35 -6.61 16.40
C LYS A 425 -12.44 -7.68 16.43
N ASP A 426 -13.60 -7.44 15.83
CA ASP A 426 -14.68 -8.43 15.73
C ASP A 426 -14.34 -9.58 14.76
N ILE A 427 -13.38 -9.35 13.86
CA ILE A 427 -12.88 -10.32 12.88
C ILE A 427 -11.45 -10.71 13.23
N PHE A 428 -10.59 -9.72 13.43
CA PHE A 428 -9.16 -9.89 13.64
C PHE A 428 -8.83 -9.99 15.14
N LYS A 429 -9.23 -11.11 15.76
CA LYS A 429 -9.01 -11.37 17.19
C LYS A 429 -7.63 -11.93 17.47
N THR A 430 -6.83 -11.17 18.22
CA THR A 430 -5.50 -11.53 18.72
C THR A 430 -5.50 -11.62 20.24
N SER A 431 -4.46 -12.21 20.83
CA SER A 431 -4.29 -12.18 22.29
C SER A 431 -4.19 -10.75 22.85
N LYS A 432 -3.82 -9.76 22.03
CA LYS A 432 -3.68 -8.36 22.46
C LYS A 432 -5.03 -7.65 22.59
N ASN A 433 -6.03 -7.98 21.77
CA ASN A 433 -7.30 -7.24 21.71
C ASN A 433 -8.53 -7.97 22.26
N VAL A 434 -8.36 -9.19 22.78
CA VAL A 434 -9.42 -9.90 23.52
C VAL A 434 -9.24 -9.76 25.04
N ALA A 435 -10.34 -9.91 25.78
CA ALA A 435 -10.32 -9.98 27.25
C ALA A 435 -9.84 -11.36 27.73
N THR A 436 -9.37 -11.46 28.97
CA THR A 436 -9.05 -12.75 29.61
C THR A 436 -10.27 -13.67 29.59
N GLY A 437 -10.05 -14.94 29.22
CA GLY A 437 -11.11 -15.94 29.05
C GLY A 437 -11.82 -15.89 27.69
N GLN A 438 -11.52 -14.93 26.82
CA GLN A 438 -12.04 -14.90 25.45
C GLN A 438 -11.11 -15.62 24.47
N THR A 439 -11.70 -16.20 23.43
CA THR A 439 -10.98 -16.87 22.36
C THR A 439 -10.44 -15.89 21.31
N TYR A 440 -9.29 -16.21 20.74
CA TYR A 440 -8.67 -15.48 19.64
C TYR A 440 -8.17 -16.44 18.55
N ILE A 441 -8.13 -15.97 17.30
CA ILE A 441 -7.88 -16.81 16.11
C ILE A 441 -6.58 -16.47 15.38
N PHE A 442 -5.94 -15.34 15.69
CA PHE A 442 -4.64 -14.94 15.14
C PHE A 442 -3.50 -15.16 16.16
N PRO A 443 -2.33 -15.66 15.73
CA PRO A 443 -1.91 -15.88 14.35
C PRO A 443 -2.60 -17.09 13.69
N LEU A 444 -3.02 -16.92 12.44
CA LEU A 444 -3.74 -17.94 11.67
C LEU A 444 -2.75 -18.74 10.81
N TYR A 445 -2.53 -20.00 11.18
CA TYR A 445 -1.71 -20.93 10.40
C TYR A 445 -2.56 -21.69 9.39
N ALA A 446 -2.14 -21.68 8.13
CA ALA A 446 -2.89 -22.25 7.02
C ALA A 446 -1.97 -22.92 5.99
N THR A 447 -2.55 -23.75 5.14
CA THR A 447 -1.89 -24.32 3.96
C THR A 447 -2.62 -23.85 2.71
N LEU A 448 -1.89 -23.19 1.82
CA LEU A 448 -2.33 -22.86 0.47
C LEU A 448 -2.03 -24.04 -0.46
N ARG A 449 -3.02 -24.46 -1.25
CA ARG A 449 -2.85 -25.47 -2.29
C ARG A 449 -2.93 -24.83 -3.66
N PHE A 450 -1.80 -24.77 -4.36
CA PHE A 450 -1.68 -24.24 -5.71
C PHE A 450 -1.90 -25.36 -6.74
N GLN A 451 -2.88 -25.18 -7.60
CA GLN A 451 -3.10 -26.02 -8.78
C GLN A 451 -2.71 -25.26 -10.04
N PHE A 452 -2.07 -25.95 -10.99
CA PHE A 452 -1.63 -25.37 -12.26
C PHE A 452 -2.63 -25.70 -13.37
N ASN A 453 -2.91 -24.74 -14.25
CA ASN A 453 -3.78 -24.99 -15.41
C ASN A 453 -3.13 -25.95 -16.43
N THR A 454 -1.80 -26.00 -16.47
CA THR A 454 -1.06 -26.89 -17.36
C THR A 454 -1.08 -28.32 -16.83
N ALA A 455 -1.61 -29.23 -17.64
CA ALA A 455 -1.67 -30.65 -17.31
C ALA A 455 -0.27 -31.23 -17.06
N GLY A 456 -0.16 -32.15 -16.10
CA GLY A 456 1.09 -32.83 -15.75
C GLY A 456 1.95 -32.10 -14.71
N ILE A 457 1.62 -30.86 -14.34
CA ILE A 457 2.26 -30.19 -13.20
C ILE A 457 1.50 -30.54 -11.91
N ALA A 458 2.20 -31.18 -10.97
CA ALA A 458 1.62 -31.56 -9.69
C ALA A 458 1.22 -30.33 -8.85
N PRO A 459 0.09 -30.39 -8.10
CA PRO A 459 -0.25 -29.35 -7.13
C PRO A 459 0.84 -29.20 -6.06
N ILE A 460 0.98 -27.99 -5.53
CA ILE A 460 1.97 -27.67 -4.50
C ILE A 460 1.26 -27.10 -3.27
N ASP A 461 1.53 -27.68 -2.11
CA ASP A 461 1.06 -27.18 -0.83
C ASP A 461 2.13 -26.27 -0.20
N LEU A 462 1.75 -25.07 0.26
CA LEU A 462 2.61 -24.10 0.93
C LEU A 462 1.99 -23.68 2.26
N GLY A 463 2.69 -23.90 3.36
CA GLY A 463 2.32 -23.38 4.66
C GLY A 463 2.50 -21.87 4.73
N ILE A 464 1.53 -21.19 5.33
CA ILE A 464 1.56 -19.76 5.60
C ILE A 464 1.09 -19.48 7.02
N VAL A 465 1.45 -18.30 7.53
CA VAL A 465 0.79 -17.70 8.68
C VAL A 465 0.39 -16.26 8.36
N VAL A 466 -0.82 -15.89 8.77
CA VAL A 466 -1.24 -14.50 8.93
C VAL A 466 -0.97 -14.14 10.39
N ASP A 467 0.02 -13.29 10.63
CA ASP A 467 0.46 -12.94 11.99
C ASP A 467 -0.50 -11.99 12.69
N GLU A 468 -0.20 -11.61 13.94
CA GLU A 468 -1.04 -10.71 14.74
C GLU A 468 -1.03 -9.25 14.27
N TYR A 469 -0.18 -8.89 13.32
CA TYR A 469 -0.21 -7.57 12.67
C TYR A 469 -1.01 -7.61 11.37
N GLY A 470 -1.28 -8.79 10.83
CA GLY A 470 -1.94 -8.99 9.54
C GLY A 470 -0.95 -9.06 8.38
N ASP A 471 0.31 -9.37 8.64
CA ASP A 471 1.31 -9.68 7.62
C ASP A 471 1.35 -11.18 7.36
N ILE A 472 1.70 -11.55 6.12
CA ILE A 472 1.67 -12.93 5.65
C ILE A 472 3.10 -13.37 5.35
N ARG A 473 3.53 -14.41 6.06
CA ARG A 473 4.80 -15.09 5.81
C ARG A 473 4.58 -16.57 5.55
N THR A 474 5.58 -17.21 4.99
CA THR A 474 5.61 -18.67 4.90
C THR A 474 5.71 -19.31 6.29
N ASP A 475 5.22 -20.54 6.38
CA ASP A 475 5.41 -21.49 7.46
C ASP A 475 5.82 -22.82 6.82
N ILE A 476 7.06 -22.91 6.33
CA ILE A 476 7.59 -24.11 5.67
C ILE A 476 8.12 -25.06 6.74
N LYS A 477 7.70 -26.33 6.70
CA LYS A 477 8.23 -27.37 7.61
C LYS A 477 9.66 -27.81 7.27
N PRO A 478 10.41 -28.36 8.24
CA PRO A 478 11.65 -29.08 7.96
C PRO A 478 11.43 -30.22 6.97
N ASN A 479 12.42 -30.47 6.11
CA ASN A 479 12.37 -31.53 5.09
C ASN A 479 11.21 -31.36 4.08
N ALA A 480 10.80 -30.12 3.80
CA ALA A 480 9.86 -29.81 2.73
C ALA A 480 10.34 -30.38 1.38
N THR A 481 9.38 -30.81 0.56
CA THR A 481 9.64 -31.31 -0.80
C THR A 481 9.18 -30.30 -1.84
N ALA A 482 9.48 -30.56 -3.12
CA ALA A 482 9.07 -29.68 -4.21
C ALA A 482 7.53 -29.48 -4.33
N THR A 483 6.72 -30.42 -3.83
CA THR A 483 5.26 -30.37 -3.89
C THR A 483 4.58 -30.23 -2.53
N ASP A 484 5.34 -30.37 -1.45
CA ASP A 484 4.81 -30.30 -0.09
C ASP A 484 5.73 -29.48 0.80
N MET A 485 5.38 -28.21 0.91
CA MET A 485 5.95 -27.19 1.80
C MET A 485 4.91 -26.81 2.87
N SER A 486 4.00 -27.72 3.24
CA SER A 486 3.00 -27.46 4.28
C SER A 486 3.66 -27.06 5.61
N GLY A 487 2.92 -26.35 6.46
CA GLY A 487 3.44 -25.85 7.72
C GLY A 487 3.26 -26.76 8.91
N GLN A 488 3.97 -26.42 9.99
CA GLN A 488 3.89 -27.07 11.29
C GLN A 488 3.80 -26.07 12.45
N CYS A 489 3.27 -24.88 12.16
CA CYS A 489 3.03 -23.81 13.12
C CYS A 489 4.32 -23.30 13.78
N GLY A 490 5.35 -23.08 12.96
CA GLY A 490 6.66 -22.57 13.37
C GLY A 490 6.59 -21.12 13.86
N VAL A 491 7.23 -20.87 15.01
CA VAL A 491 7.34 -19.54 15.61
C VAL A 491 8.63 -18.90 15.14
N VAL A 492 8.54 -17.73 14.52
CA VAL A 492 9.66 -16.99 13.94
C VAL A 492 10.13 -15.91 14.88
N SER A 493 11.45 -15.70 14.94
CA SER A 493 12.03 -14.48 15.48
C SER A 493 12.03 -13.38 14.41
N ASP A 494 11.45 -12.23 14.73
CA ASP A 494 11.25 -11.10 13.79
C ASP A 494 12.54 -10.65 13.09
N ASN A 495 13.71 -10.83 13.72
CA ASN A 495 14.99 -10.32 13.21
C ASN A 495 15.65 -11.19 12.14
N THR A 496 15.32 -12.48 12.06
CA THR A 496 16.03 -13.42 11.17
C THR A 496 15.12 -14.07 10.14
N MET A 497 13.80 -14.02 10.36
CA MET A 497 12.83 -14.81 9.62
C MET A 497 13.13 -16.32 9.67
N ILE A 498 13.91 -16.79 10.65
CA ILE A 498 14.16 -18.22 10.91
C ILE A 498 13.22 -18.65 12.04
N ASP A 499 12.56 -19.79 11.85
CA ASP A 499 11.65 -20.35 12.85
C ASP A 499 12.38 -21.17 13.93
N ASN A 500 11.63 -21.58 14.95
CA ASN A 500 12.09 -22.44 16.03
C ASN A 500 12.53 -23.86 15.59
N ASN A 501 12.34 -24.22 14.32
CA ASN A 501 12.81 -25.47 13.72
C ASN A 501 14.06 -25.26 12.84
N GLY A 502 14.60 -24.04 12.78
CA GLY A 502 15.76 -23.68 11.97
C GLY A 502 15.45 -23.49 10.49
N VAL A 503 14.17 -23.33 10.11
CA VAL A 503 13.75 -23.14 8.72
C VAL A 503 13.63 -21.65 8.40
N GLN A 504 14.25 -21.23 7.29
CA GLN A 504 14.08 -19.89 6.74
C GLN A 504 12.66 -19.71 6.22
N GLN A 505 11.98 -18.70 6.73
CA GLN A 505 10.67 -18.23 6.29
C GLN A 505 10.81 -16.93 5.50
N TYR A 506 9.77 -16.60 4.73
CA TYR A 506 9.78 -15.48 3.81
C TYR A 506 8.52 -14.64 3.97
N ARG A 507 8.66 -13.31 3.96
CA ARG A 507 7.52 -12.40 3.86
C ARG A 507 6.97 -12.49 2.43
N ILE A 508 5.70 -12.82 2.30
CA ILE A 508 5.06 -13.06 0.99
C ILE A 508 3.77 -12.27 0.81
N GLY A 509 3.24 -11.63 1.84
CA GLY A 509 1.99 -10.90 1.71
C GLY A 509 1.64 -10.00 2.89
N THR A 510 0.50 -9.33 2.77
CA THR A 510 -0.12 -8.53 3.83
C THR A 510 -1.63 -8.49 3.63
N THR A 511 -2.34 -8.04 4.65
CA THR A 511 -3.79 -7.89 4.65
C THR A 511 -4.23 -6.47 4.32
N GLY A 512 -5.33 -6.34 3.57
CA GLY A 512 -5.89 -5.04 3.19
C GLY A 512 -6.77 -4.41 4.27
N GLY A 513 -7.93 -5.01 4.51
CA GLY A 513 -8.89 -4.57 5.53
C GLY A 513 -9.84 -5.70 5.86
N THR A 514 -10.68 -5.50 6.88
CA THR A 514 -11.73 -6.47 7.25
C THR A 514 -13.06 -6.14 6.60
N GLU A 515 -13.79 -7.17 6.20
CA GLU A 515 -15.16 -7.13 5.70
C GLU A 515 -16.10 -7.82 6.69
N SER A 516 -17.18 -7.13 7.05
CA SER A 516 -18.24 -7.70 7.88
C SER A 516 -19.60 -7.53 7.20
N SER A 517 -20.21 -8.64 6.81
CA SER A 517 -21.63 -8.75 6.51
C SER A 517 -22.30 -9.78 7.42
N THR A 518 -23.60 -10.03 7.24
CA THR A 518 -24.37 -11.01 8.04
C THR A 518 -23.78 -12.41 7.97
N ASN A 519 -23.27 -12.82 6.80
CA ASN A 519 -22.75 -14.18 6.56
C ASN A 519 -21.27 -14.19 6.16
N ASP A 520 -20.59 -13.05 6.26
CA ASP A 520 -19.21 -12.90 5.82
C ASP A 520 -18.40 -12.15 6.88
N LYS A 521 -17.40 -12.83 7.43
CA LYS A 521 -16.40 -12.26 8.34
C LYS A 521 -15.05 -12.53 7.72
N SER A 522 -14.58 -11.58 6.90
CA SER A 522 -13.42 -11.79 6.06
C SER A 522 -12.38 -10.71 6.23
N PHE A 523 -11.18 -10.98 5.74
CA PHE A 523 -10.16 -9.97 5.53
C PHE A 523 -9.46 -10.18 4.19
N THR A 524 -9.12 -9.08 3.55
CA THR A 524 -8.42 -9.08 2.25
C THR A 524 -7.00 -9.57 2.40
N VAL A 525 -6.52 -10.35 1.43
CA VAL A 525 -5.12 -10.80 1.36
C VAL A 525 -4.49 -10.46 0.01
N ARG A 526 -3.21 -10.09 0.04
CA ARG A 526 -2.39 -9.82 -1.14
C ARG A 526 -1.06 -10.53 -0.97
N MET A 527 -0.64 -11.31 -1.95
CA MET A 527 0.58 -12.10 -1.87
C MET A 527 1.40 -12.02 -3.16
N ILE A 528 2.72 -11.89 -3.00
CA ILE A 528 3.74 -11.93 -4.04
C ILE A 528 4.81 -12.93 -3.60
N LEU A 529 4.92 -14.06 -4.30
CA LEU A 529 5.89 -15.11 -4.02
C LEU A 529 7.14 -14.86 -4.88
N ALA A 530 8.06 -14.03 -4.38
CA ALA A 530 9.22 -13.55 -5.13
C ALA A 530 10.54 -14.32 -4.85
N GLU A 531 10.49 -15.39 -4.05
CA GLU A 531 11.69 -16.05 -3.54
C GLU A 531 12.03 -17.29 -4.37
N PRO A 532 13.25 -17.38 -4.96
CA PRO A 532 13.67 -18.52 -5.79
C PRO A 532 13.57 -19.87 -5.07
N GLN A 533 13.71 -19.88 -3.75
CA GLN A 533 13.63 -21.06 -2.89
C GLN A 533 12.23 -21.69 -2.87
N LEU A 534 11.19 -20.94 -3.28
CA LEU A 534 9.83 -21.46 -3.47
C LEU A 534 9.66 -22.25 -4.77
N GLY A 535 10.72 -22.41 -5.56
CA GLY A 535 10.77 -23.27 -6.74
C GLY A 535 9.71 -22.90 -7.77
N ASN A 536 8.78 -23.83 -8.04
CA ASN A 536 7.70 -23.64 -9.02
C ASN A 536 6.68 -22.55 -8.64
N LEU A 537 6.69 -22.08 -7.39
CA LEU A 537 5.83 -20.99 -6.94
C LEU A 537 6.47 -19.60 -7.11
N ASN A 538 7.76 -19.52 -7.45
CA ASN A 538 8.43 -18.23 -7.66
C ASN A 538 7.80 -17.46 -8.83
N GLY A 539 7.49 -16.19 -8.59
CA GLY A 539 6.81 -15.27 -9.50
C GLY A 539 5.28 -15.29 -9.39
N ILE A 540 4.69 -16.12 -8.53
CA ILE A 540 3.23 -16.15 -8.38
C ILE A 540 2.74 -14.92 -7.62
N VAL A 541 1.66 -14.32 -8.11
CA VAL A 541 0.91 -13.24 -7.47
C VAL A 541 -0.54 -13.67 -7.23
N VAL A 542 -1.08 -13.29 -6.07
CA VAL A 542 -2.44 -13.65 -5.62
C VAL A 542 -3.10 -12.43 -4.96
N GLY A 543 -4.37 -12.18 -5.27
CA GLY A 543 -5.17 -11.20 -4.52
C GLY A 543 -4.79 -9.73 -4.74
N LEU A 544 -3.92 -9.41 -5.71
CA LEU A 544 -3.40 -8.05 -5.91
C LEU A 544 -4.49 -7.02 -6.27
N ASN A 545 -5.63 -7.48 -6.81
CA ASN A 545 -6.72 -6.63 -7.31
C ASN A 545 -6.19 -5.58 -8.31
N SER A 546 -5.33 -6.04 -9.24
CA SER A 546 -4.64 -5.19 -10.21
C SER A 546 -4.54 -5.86 -11.57
N ASN A 547 -4.30 -5.04 -12.59
CA ASN A 547 -4.07 -5.48 -13.96
C ASN A 547 -2.57 -5.52 -14.24
N VAL A 548 -2.14 -6.60 -14.89
CA VAL A 548 -0.82 -6.72 -15.53
C VAL A 548 -1.04 -6.46 -17.02
N ILE A 549 -0.47 -5.37 -17.54
CA ILE A 549 -0.63 -4.98 -18.94
C ILE A 549 0.44 -5.67 -19.77
N GLN A 550 0.02 -6.44 -20.77
CA GLN A 550 0.86 -6.91 -21.85
C GLN A 550 0.58 -6.07 -23.11
N ALA A 551 1.58 -5.34 -23.61
CA ALA A 551 1.56 -4.81 -24.98
C ALA A 551 2.62 -5.56 -25.80
N ILE A 552 2.19 -6.32 -26.80
CA ILE A 552 3.07 -7.08 -27.70
C ILE A 552 3.06 -6.54 -29.15
N LYS A 553 2.11 -5.65 -29.48
CA LYS A 553 2.01 -4.93 -30.76
C LYS A 553 1.34 -3.57 -30.54
N GLU A 554 1.53 -2.61 -31.45
CA GLU A 554 0.92 -1.27 -31.39
C GLU A 554 -0.62 -1.28 -31.31
N THR A 555 -1.26 -2.34 -31.82
CA THR A 555 -2.73 -2.49 -31.86
C THR A 555 -3.27 -3.62 -30.97
N GLY A 556 -2.41 -4.33 -30.23
CA GLY A 556 -2.77 -5.53 -29.48
C GLY A 556 -2.18 -5.53 -28.08
N SER A 557 -3.03 -5.24 -27.10
CA SER A 557 -2.72 -5.40 -25.68
C SER A 557 -3.60 -6.48 -25.05
N GLN A 558 -2.99 -7.36 -24.26
CA GLN A 558 -3.70 -8.29 -23.38
C GLN A 558 -3.56 -7.78 -21.95
N SER A 559 -4.68 -7.52 -21.28
CA SER A 559 -4.67 -7.24 -19.84
C SER A 559 -4.91 -8.56 -19.11
N LEU A 560 -3.99 -8.94 -18.22
CA LEU A 560 -4.19 -10.04 -17.30
C LEU A 560 -4.61 -9.47 -15.95
N THR A 561 -5.81 -9.81 -15.49
CA THR A 561 -6.32 -9.32 -14.21
C THR A 561 -6.03 -10.31 -13.10
N VAL A 562 -5.37 -9.86 -12.04
CA VAL A 562 -5.28 -10.59 -10.77
C VAL A 562 -6.48 -10.17 -9.93
N SER A 563 -7.45 -11.07 -9.74
CA SER A 563 -8.63 -10.79 -8.90
C SER A 563 -8.21 -10.49 -7.47
N GLY A 564 -8.98 -9.65 -6.77
CA GLY A 564 -8.89 -9.54 -5.32
C GLY A 564 -9.25 -10.85 -4.61
N ALA A 565 -8.72 -11.04 -3.41
CA ALA A 565 -8.89 -12.25 -2.61
C ALA A 565 -9.12 -11.91 -1.14
N LYS A 566 -9.92 -12.73 -0.46
CA LYS A 566 -10.23 -12.62 0.96
C LYS A 566 -10.21 -13.98 1.64
N ILE A 567 -9.84 -13.99 2.92
CA ILE A 567 -9.98 -15.15 3.79
C ILE A 567 -11.20 -14.94 4.68
N ASN A 568 -12.18 -15.85 4.61
CA ASN A 568 -13.33 -15.86 5.51
C ASN A 568 -13.01 -16.70 6.75
N VAL A 569 -13.27 -16.12 7.93
CA VAL A 569 -13.02 -16.71 9.25
C VAL A 569 -14.27 -16.80 10.11
N ALA A 570 -15.47 -16.63 9.54
CA ALA A 570 -16.73 -16.66 10.28
C ALA A 570 -16.91 -17.94 11.10
N ASN A 571 -16.49 -19.09 10.57
CA ASN A 571 -16.57 -20.37 11.26
C ASN A 571 -15.47 -20.52 12.32
N LEU A 572 -14.27 -19.95 12.12
CA LEU A 572 -13.24 -19.88 13.17
C LEU A 572 -13.75 -19.09 14.39
N LEU A 573 -14.42 -17.96 14.15
CA LEU A 573 -15.01 -17.13 15.20
C LEU A 573 -16.14 -17.84 15.97
N GLN A 574 -16.71 -18.92 15.40
CA GLN A 574 -17.71 -19.79 16.03
C GLN A 574 -17.10 -21.05 16.67
N GLY A 575 -15.76 -21.16 16.73
CA GLY A 575 -15.07 -22.27 17.37
C GLY A 575 -14.76 -23.47 16.45
N GLN A 576 -15.01 -23.37 15.14
CA GLN A 576 -14.69 -24.45 14.20
C GLN A 576 -13.25 -24.30 13.69
N ALA A 577 -12.31 -25.09 14.21
CA ALA A 577 -10.88 -24.93 13.89
C ALA A 577 -10.51 -25.09 12.40
N SER A 578 -11.33 -25.78 11.60
CA SER A 578 -11.16 -25.92 10.13
C SER A 578 -11.96 -24.90 9.32
N GLY A 579 -12.44 -23.84 9.96
CA GLY A 579 -13.43 -22.90 9.46
C GLY A 579 -12.90 -21.72 8.64
N ALA A 580 -11.73 -21.83 8.02
CA ALA A 580 -11.17 -20.78 7.15
C ALA A 580 -11.16 -21.22 5.68
N ASN A 581 -11.52 -20.30 4.77
CA ASN A 581 -11.41 -20.52 3.33
C ASN A 581 -10.93 -19.26 2.61
N LEU A 582 -10.37 -19.44 1.41
CA LEU A 582 -9.88 -18.37 0.54
C LEU A 582 -10.79 -18.26 -0.68
N THR A 583 -11.36 -17.07 -0.91
CA THR A 583 -12.24 -16.81 -2.04
C THR A 583 -11.97 -15.44 -2.66
N THR A 584 -12.48 -15.23 -3.88
CA THR A 584 -12.64 -13.87 -4.41
C THR A 584 -13.73 -13.13 -3.64
N TYR A 585 -13.90 -11.83 -3.91
CA TYR A 585 -14.99 -11.04 -3.32
C TYR A 585 -16.39 -11.54 -3.69
N ASP A 586 -16.52 -12.15 -4.88
CA ASP A 586 -17.74 -12.82 -5.36
C ASP A 586 -17.87 -14.29 -4.86
N ASN A 587 -17.09 -14.68 -3.84
CA ASN A 587 -17.09 -16.02 -3.26
C ASN A 587 -16.76 -17.15 -4.25
N LYS A 588 -15.88 -16.89 -5.23
CA LYS A 588 -15.36 -17.90 -6.19
C LYS A 588 -13.97 -18.38 -5.78
N THR A 589 -13.52 -19.48 -6.37
CA THR A 589 -12.12 -19.93 -6.26
C THR A 589 -11.17 -18.83 -6.74
N VAL A 590 -10.11 -18.59 -5.98
CA VAL A 590 -9.11 -17.57 -6.32
C VAL A 590 -8.18 -18.10 -7.42
N ASN A 591 -8.01 -17.28 -8.46
CA ASN A 591 -7.00 -17.50 -9.48
C ASN A 591 -5.69 -16.82 -9.07
N TRP A 592 -4.58 -17.44 -9.44
CA TRP A 592 -3.26 -16.85 -9.33
C TRP A 592 -2.63 -16.71 -10.73
N LEU A 593 -1.73 -15.75 -10.86
CA LEU A 593 -0.96 -15.52 -12.08
C LEU A 593 0.53 -15.54 -11.78
N ASN A 594 1.35 -15.83 -12.78
CA ASN A 594 2.79 -15.69 -12.70
C ASN A 594 3.27 -14.81 -13.86
N PRO A 595 3.38 -13.48 -13.66
CA PRO A 595 3.89 -12.56 -14.67
C PRO A 595 5.26 -12.98 -15.23
N TYR A 596 6.15 -13.53 -14.39
CA TYR A 596 7.47 -13.96 -14.87
C TYR A 596 7.35 -15.12 -15.88
N ALA A 597 6.59 -16.15 -15.51
CA ALA A 597 6.27 -17.27 -16.40
C ALA A 597 5.58 -16.81 -17.68
N PHE A 598 4.65 -15.86 -17.56
CA PHE A 598 3.94 -15.31 -18.71
C PHE A 598 4.89 -14.66 -19.72
N TYR A 599 5.74 -13.73 -19.27
CA TYR A 599 6.69 -13.09 -20.18
C TYR A 599 7.79 -14.04 -20.66
N GLN A 600 8.16 -15.04 -19.87
CA GLN A 600 9.05 -16.10 -20.35
C GLN A 600 8.38 -16.91 -21.48
N GLN A 601 7.09 -17.20 -21.39
CA GLN A 601 6.36 -17.90 -22.46
C GLN A 601 6.30 -17.08 -23.75
N VAL A 602 6.14 -15.75 -23.64
CA VAL A 602 6.24 -14.85 -24.80
C VAL A 602 7.59 -15.00 -25.47
N TYR A 603 8.68 -14.96 -24.70
CA TYR A 603 10.02 -15.13 -25.22
C TYR A 603 10.22 -16.49 -25.89
N ASN A 604 9.72 -17.56 -25.26
CA ASN A 604 9.84 -18.92 -25.75
C ASN A 604 9.17 -19.14 -27.12
N ASN A 605 8.15 -18.34 -27.43
CA ASN A 605 7.38 -18.42 -28.66
C ASN A 605 7.95 -17.56 -29.81
N ILE A 606 9.03 -16.81 -29.57
CA ILE A 606 9.67 -16.02 -30.63
C ILE A 606 10.42 -16.97 -31.57
N GLU A 607 10.07 -16.92 -32.85
CA GLU A 607 10.71 -17.73 -33.89
C GLU A 607 12.18 -17.32 -34.05
N ASN A 608 13.10 -18.30 -34.07
CA ASN A 608 14.54 -18.10 -34.26
C ASN A 608 15.18 -17.10 -33.27
N VAL A 609 14.66 -16.99 -32.05
CA VAL A 609 15.22 -16.11 -31.01
C VAL A 609 16.63 -16.55 -30.60
N SER A 610 17.49 -15.56 -30.34
CA SER A 610 18.87 -15.78 -29.90
C SER A 610 19.14 -15.01 -28.60
N PRO A 611 19.62 -15.70 -27.54
CA PRO A 611 19.85 -17.14 -27.45
C PRO A 611 18.54 -17.95 -27.54
N ALA A 612 18.62 -19.21 -27.96
CA ALA A 612 17.45 -20.08 -27.97
C ALA A 612 17.01 -20.41 -26.53
N PRO A 613 15.69 -20.55 -26.25
CA PRO A 613 15.22 -20.88 -24.92
C PRO A 613 15.69 -22.26 -24.45
N THR A 614 16.23 -22.32 -23.24
CA THR A 614 16.60 -23.53 -22.52
C THR A 614 15.37 -24.32 -22.07
N GLU A 615 15.56 -25.61 -21.72
CA GLU A 615 14.45 -26.42 -21.19
C GLU A 615 13.86 -25.89 -19.88
N ALA A 616 14.68 -25.29 -19.01
CA ALA A 616 14.20 -24.65 -17.78
C ALA A 616 13.32 -23.43 -18.07
N GLU A 617 13.66 -22.64 -19.09
CA GLU A 617 12.87 -21.49 -19.54
C GLU A 617 11.57 -21.90 -20.21
N LYS A 618 11.60 -22.97 -21.02
CA LYS A 618 10.38 -23.59 -21.56
C LYS A 618 9.46 -24.07 -20.45
N ALA A 619 10.00 -24.76 -19.43
CA ALA A 619 9.24 -25.21 -18.28
C ALA A 619 8.70 -24.05 -17.42
N LEU A 620 9.41 -22.92 -17.33
CA LEU A 620 8.89 -21.69 -16.72
C LEU A 620 7.69 -21.13 -17.46
N GLY A 621 7.75 -21.06 -18.78
CA GLY A 621 6.63 -20.57 -19.60
C GLY A 621 5.33 -21.39 -19.48
N GLN A 622 5.40 -22.64 -18.96
CA GLN A 622 4.24 -23.48 -18.71
C GLN A 622 3.50 -23.18 -17.39
N ARG A 623 4.01 -22.28 -16.54
CA ARG A 623 3.52 -22.03 -15.17
C ARG A 623 2.80 -20.68 -15.01
N MET A 624 2.08 -20.23 -16.03
CA MET A 624 1.54 -18.86 -16.11
C MET A 624 0.35 -18.57 -15.19
N ALA A 625 -0.49 -19.58 -14.91
CA ALA A 625 -1.74 -19.38 -14.19
C ALA A 625 -2.27 -20.68 -13.58
N GLY A 626 -3.17 -20.51 -12.61
CA GLY A 626 -3.86 -21.60 -11.96
C GLY A 626 -4.82 -21.14 -10.88
N THR A 627 -5.20 -22.05 -9.99
CA THR A 627 -6.09 -21.77 -8.86
C THR A 627 -5.39 -22.02 -7.53
N VAL A 628 -5.82 -21.31 -6.50
CA VAL A 628 -5.34 -21.50 -5.13
C VAL A 628 -6.52 -21.63 -4.17
N THR A 629 -6.40 -22.57 -3.24
CA THR A 629 -7.35 -22.78 -2.14
C THR A 629 -6.61 -22.74 -0.82
N LEU A 630 -7.35 -22.54 0.27
CA LEU A 630 -6.81 -22.48 1.62
C LEU A 630 -7.55 -23.48 2.51
N ARG A 631 -6.78 -24.14 3.37
CA ARG A 631 -7.27 -24.86 4.57
C ARG A 631 -6.44 -24.44 5.77
N THR A 632 -6.99 -24.53 6.97
CA THR A 632 -6.19 -24.37 8.19
C THR A 632 -5.11 -25.44 8.27
N ALA A 633 -3.96 -25.12 8.87
CA ALA A 633 -2.89 -26.08 9.08
C ALA A 633 -3.34 -27.14 10.11
N ASP A 634 -2.81 -28.36 10.01
CA ASP A 634 -3.23 -29.47 10.90
C ASP A 634 -2.85 -29.20 12.36
N CYS A 635 -1.81 -28.39 12.59
CA CYS A 635 -1.35 -27.94 13.91
C CYS A 635 -2.13 -26.73 14.45
N TYR A 636 -3.00 -26.11 13.66
CA TYR A 636 -3.68 -24.87 14.05
C TYR A 636 -4.73 -25.14 15.14
N GLN A 637 -4.77 -24.24 16.12
CA GLN A 637 -5.73 -24.27 17.22
C GLN A 637 -6.23 -22.86 17.54
N ILE A 638 -7.54 -22.76 17.83
CA ILE A 638 -8.13 -21.57 18.43
C ILE A 638 -7.69 -21.51 19.89
N LYS A 639 -7.19 -20.35 20.33
CA LYS A 639 -6.61 -20.16 21.66
C LYS A 639 -7.51 -19.30 22.54
N THR A 640 -7.32 -19.38 23.85
CA THR A 640 -7.99 -18.54 24.86
C THR A 640 -6.95 -17.71 25.59
N LYS A 641 -7.24 -16.44 25.88
CA LYS A 641 -6.35 -15.53 26.60
C LYS A 641 -6.35 -15.75 28.10
#